data_AF-A0A928GGR5-F1
#
_entry.id   AF-A0A928GGR5-F1
#
_cell.length_a   1.000
_cell.length_b   1.000
_cell.length_c   1.000
_cell.angle_alpha   90.00
_cell.angle_beta   90.00
_cell.angle_gamma   90.00
#
_symmetry.space_group_name_H-M   'P 1'
#
loop_
_entity.id
_entity.type
_entity.pdbx_description
1 polymer ?
#
loop_
_entity_poly.entity_id
_entity_poly.type
_entity_poly.pdbx_seq_one_letter_code
_entity_poly.pdbx_strand_id
1 'polypeptide(L)'
;MSEEKLFLNTLTFEYPKEPVKFYFSDKDDAESKSTRLKSPVLVPKEVRQIQKYTDLFAGCGGMVLYTSFDLPTEGFDAIDIDFNAVENEYLVKRYYNRRLEKYFRFYDDVVVTKSGITDDIQVWLLCDGEKSYISYNNKQYELMEMDRFTIRVKYDRFNNRPYLLVANDRPALLLNTPLKRLFNDFPDEPFTSQTGITPSMINFVMTREVKKGSSGKGYVVRKINKYEYLQNHNMYCPLETTRPILGGELKHFFGLDKHEEPRSFDSKYIKYRDKIEAFRKRFLNTEDIEKIFPNLAYNFTEVNLLQVGQTNSSKRMLIFGKDENGNDVKHVRQQYGINYGPHIKCPHTDVQMIFIFPKSSITEARNLIQYMRKGGYRGQSKALSNYIGSNVAYADKGFHIQFEDEVNPVPEVERALQAECYKNKDNRIKYVGIYISPIHKYASAHEEKECYYKIKELLLKYDIPTQCIDREKMNTMIDKDKRTQKANFAYTLQNMGVAICAKLGGSPWLLDETEKKELIIGIGAFRSDNQQYIGAAFSFDNTGVFNDYSYFEKSELDELVGAIKMAIIRYSSVNNPPERIIIHYYKKISRKREFKKVEDMLQSLSLDVPVYIVTINKTESEDIVLFDEESTYSSYNYQTKKNEDMKSLMPYSGRWVNLGPSKEGHRYLLCNNTRYEGERFNAMDGFPFPVKLTIACPNRNDEIDTPVIQQLIDQVYQFSRIYWKSVKQQGLPVTIKYPEMIAEIMPHFTDKTVYTESNCLWFL
;
A
#
# COMPACT_ATOMS: atom_id res chain seq x y z
N MET A 1 5.34 -26.74 20.63
CA MET A 1 5.32 -25.50 19.83
C MET A 1 6.13 -25.80 18.57
N SER A 2 5.61 -25.58 17.36
CA SER A 2 6.50 -25.65 16.19
C SER A 2 7.45 -24.46 16.28
N GLU A 3 8.73 -24.73 16.27
CA GLU A 3 9.77 -23.70 16.35
C GLU A 3 9.73 -22.89 15.04
N GLU A 4 9.37 -21.60 15.08
CA GLU A 4 9.45 -20.73 13.90
C GLU A 4 10.92 -20.56 13.53
N LYS A 5 11.24 -20.67 12.24
CA LYS A 5 12.59 -20.40 11.74
C LYS A 5 12.59 -19.18 10.84
N LEU A 6 12.85 -18.04 11.46
CA LEU A 6 12.66 -16.72 10.85
C LEU A 6 13.90 -16.25 10.08
N PHE A 7 13.70 -15.79 8.84
CA PHE A 7 14.78 -15.21 8.03
C PHE A 7 14.34 -14.01 7.21
N LEU A 8 15.30 -13.16 6.84
CA LEU A 8 15.13 -11.96 6.01
C LEU A 8 15.76 -12.17 4.63
N ASN A 9 15.24 -11.52 3.59
CA ASN A 9 15.84 -11.47 2.24
C ASN A 9 17.13 -10.63 2.15
N THR A 10 18.01 -10.74 3.14
CA THR A 10 19.29 -10.05 3.24
C THR A 10 20.44 -11.05 3.28
N LEU A 11 21.60 -10.67 2.72
CA LEU A 11 22.84 -11.42 2.80
C LEU A 11 23.86 -10.57 3.55
N THR A 12 24.38 -11.06 4.67
CA THR A 12 25.39 -10.32 5.44
C THR A 12 26.75 -10.40 4.78
N PHE A 13 27.61 -9.43 5.02
CA PHE A 13 29.00 -9.45 4.56
C PHE A 13 29.87 -8.65 5.54
N GLU A 14 31.17 -8.54 5.28
CA GLU A 14 32.09 -7.77 6.11
C GLU A 14 32.61 -6.53 5.36
N TYR A 15 32.67 -5.40 6.04
CA TYR A 15 33.47 -4.28 5.56
C TYR A 15 34.97 -4.61 5.72
N PRO A 16 35.84 -4.03 4.86
CA PRO A 16 37.28 -4.14 5.04
C PRO A 16 37.71 -3.71 6.45
N LYS A 17 38.62 -4.47 7.05
CA LYS A 17 39.18 -4.17 8.39
C LYS A 17 40.13 -2.98 8.35
N GLU A 18 40.91 -2.88 7.29
CA GLU A 18 41.80 -1.76 7.03
C GLU A 18 41.09 -0.69 6.18
N PRO A 19 41.41 0.60 6.38
CA PRO A 19 40.93 1.67 5.52
C PRO A 19 41.20 1.41 4.03
N VAL A 20 40.24 1.78 3.18
CA VAL A 20 40.34 1.62 1.72
C VAL A 20 40.83 2.92 1.11
N LYS A 21 41.92 2.84 0.34
CA LYS A 21 42.50 3.99 -0.34
C LYS A 21 41.63 4.49 -1.48
N PHE A 22 41.09 5.70 -1.33
CA PHE A 22 40.33 6.40 -2.35
C PHE A 22 41.06 7.64 -2.85
N TYR A 23 40.74 8.07 -4.08
CA TYR A 23 41.39 9.19 -4.73
C TYR A 23 40.40 10.36 -4.93
N PHE A 24 40.77 11.58 -4.53
CA PHE A 24 39.92 12.78 -4.57
C PHE A 24 40.57 13.97 -5.27
N SER A 25 39.77 14.84 -5.89
CA SER A 25 40.24 16.08 -6.53
C SER A 25 39.16 17.16 -6.55
N ASP A 26 39.57 18.42 -6.51
CA ASP A 26 38.74 19.60 -6.75
C ASP A 26 38.56 19.91 -8.25
N LYS A 27 39.28 19.20 -9.12
CA LYS A 27 39.19 19.30 -10.58
C LYS A 27 38.53 18.06 -11.17
N ASP A 28 37.74 18.25 -12.21
CA ASP A 28 37.18 17.15 -12.98
C ASP A 28 38.28 16.50 -13.83
N ASP A 29 38.21 15.18 -13.97
CA ASP A 29 38.92 14.43 -14.98
C ASP A 29 37.87 13.68 -15.84
N ALA A 30 37.58 14.30 -16.99
CA ALA A 30 36.64 13.78 -17.96
C ALA A 30 37.15 12.51 -18.65
N GLU A 31 38.47 12.33 -18.79
CA GLU A 31 39.08 11.17 -19.42
C GLU A 31 39.00 9.94 -18.50
N SER A 32 39.28 10.11 -17.21
CA SER A 32 39.21 9.05 -16.19
C SER A 32 37.78 8.76 -15.70
N LYS A 33 36.77 9.47 -16.21
CA LYS A 33 35.35 9.34 -15.81
C LYS A 33 35.18 9.47 -14.29
N SER A 34 35.76 10.53 -13.74
CA SER A 34 35.68 10.85 -12.32
C SER A 34 34.22 11.03 -11.87
N THR A 35 33.92 10.72 -10.60
CA THR A 35 32.56 10.83 -10.05
C THR A 35 32.42 12.11 -9.26
N ARG A 36 31.61 13.06 -9.75
CA ARG A 36 31.28 14.27 -8.97
C ARG A 36 30.44 13.92 -7.73
N LEU A 37 30.90 14.40 -6.57
CA LEU A 37 30.17 14.42 -5.32
C LEU A 37 29.33 15.70 -5.29
N LYS A 38 28.00 15.55 -5.38
CA LYS A 38 27.07 16.69 -5.51
C LYS A 38 26.42 17.11 -4.18
N SER A 39 26.80 16.47 -3.07
CA SER A 39 26.20 16.74 -1.75
C SER A 39 27.22 16.53 -0.64
N PRO A 40 27.25 17.41 0.39
CA PRO A 40 28.14 17.27 1.55
C PRO A 40 28.02 15.93 2.29
N VAL A 41 26.85 15.27 2.21
CA VAL A 41 26.62 13.96 2.85
C VAL A 41 27.48 12.84 2.26
N LEU A 42 28.00 13.03 1.04
CA LEU A 42 28.89 12.07 0.37
C LEU A 42 30.37 12.33 0.66
N VAL A 43 30.70 13.42 1.36
CA VAL A 43 32.07 13.77 1.70
C VAL A 43 32.46 13.00 2.97
N PRO A 44 33.47 12.11 2.90
CA PRO A 44 33.86 11.29 4.03
C PRO A 44 34.54 12.13 5.12
N LYS A 45 34.57 11.61 6.35
CA LYS A 45 35.11 12.32 7.53
C LYS A 45 36.55 12.78 7.31
N GLU A 46 37.36 11.95 6.66
CA GLU A 46 38.79 12.18 6.43
C GLU A 46 39.02 13.35 5.47
N VAL A 47 38.25 13.43 4.38
CA VAL A 47 38.34 14.54 3.41
C VAL A 47 37.94 15.87 4.06
N ARG A 48 36.96 15.88 4.97
CA ARG A 48 36.53 17.12 5.65
C ARG A 48 37.61 17.72 6.54
N GLN A 49 38.56 16.92 6.99
CA GLN A 49 39.65 17.34 7.89
C GLN A 49 40.87 17.87 7.12
N ILE A 50 40.91 17.71 5.79
CA ILE A 50 42.04 18.14 4.97
C ILE A 50 41.87 19.60 4.57
N GLN A 51 42.85 20.44 4.94
CA GLN A 51 42.82 21.89 4.73
C GLN A 51 42.55 22.29 3.26
N LYS A 52 43.13 21.56 2.29
CA LYS A 52 42.92 21.76 0.85
C LYS A 52 41.44 21.76 0.45
N TYR A 53 40.63 20.95 1.13
CA TYR A 53 39.21 20.79 0.82
C TYR A 53 38.30 21.61 1.74
N THR A 54 38.82 22.14 2.85
CA THR A 54 38.03 22.88 3.85
C THR A 54 37.29 24.08 3.26
N ASP A 55 37.95 24.83 2.37
CA ASP A 55 37.36 26.01 1.72
C ASP A 55 36.21 25.65 0.77
N LEU A 56 36.18 24.42 0.23
CA LEU A 56 35.06 23.94 -0.58
C LEU A 56 33.76 23.76 0.23
N PHE A 57 33.87 23.75 1.56
CA PHE A 57 32.74 23.56 2.48
C PHE A 57 32.33 24.88 3.19
N ALA A 58 33.06 25.98 3.00
CA ALA A 58 32.88 27.25 3.73
C ALA A 58 31.78 28.19 3.17
N GLY A 59 31.18 27.87 2.02
CA GLY A 59 29.92 28.47 1.54
C GLY A 59 30.05 29.68 0.60
N CYS A 60 29.50 29.51 -0.62
CA CYS A 60 28.94 30.49 -1.58
C CYS A 60 29.09 30.02 -3.05
N GLY A 61 29.90 28.99 -3.33
CA GLY A 61 29.95 28.26 -4.61
C GLY A 61 29.46 26.82 -4.46
N GLY A 62 28.85 26.23 -5.50
CA GLY A 62 28.42 24.84 -5.45
C GLY A 62 29.61 23.89 -5.24
N MET A 63 29.48 22.90 -4.35
CA MET A 63 30.56 21.93 -4.03
C MET A 63 31.14 21.28 -5.30
N VAL A 64 32.45 21.39 -5.48
CA VAL A 64 33.22 20.83 -6.60
C VAL A 64 34.24 19.85 -6.06
N LEU A 65 33.80 18.62 -5.82
CA LEU A 65 34.66 17.52 -5.37
C LEU A 65 34.38 16.29 -6.22
N TYR A 66 35.44 15.65 -6.68
CA TYR A 66 35.43 14.49 -7.55
C TYR A 66 36.17 13.33 -6.89
N THR A 67 35.76 12.11 -7.19
CA THR A 67 36.47 10.90 -6.77
C THR A 67 36.49 9.85 -7.88
N SER A 68 37.63 9.19 -8.05
CA SER A 68 37.75 7.97 -8.85
C SER A 68 37.59 6.70 -7.99
N PHE A 69 37.19 6.85 -6.72
CA PHE A 69 37.12 5.79 -5.71
C PHE A 69 38.46 5.07 -5.58
N ASP A 70 38.48 3.75 -5.73
CA ASP A 70 39.63 2.86 -5.60
C ASP A 70 40.53 2.83 -6.85
N LEU A 71 40.24 3.63 -7.88
CA LEU A 71 41.05 3.70 -9.09
C LEU A 71 42.13 4.79 -8.94
N PRO A 72 43.42 4.43 -8.95
CA PRO A 72 44.50 5.42 -8.97
C PRO A 72 44.34 6.36 -10.16
N THR A 73 44.38 7.67 -9.90
CA THR A 73 44.19 8.69 -10.93
C THR A 73 45.20 9.81 -10.70
N GLU A 74 45.93 10.17 -11.75
CA GLU A 74 46.97 11.19 -11.67
C GLU A 74 46.36 12.55 -11.28
N GLY A 75 47.01 13.27 -10.36
CA GLY A 75 46.52 14.56 -9.87
C GLY A 75 45.42 14.48 -8.79
N PHE A 76 44.97 13.28 -8.41
CA PHE A 76 44.06 13.08 -7.28
C PHE A 76 44.84 12.74 -5.99
N ASP A 77 44.40 13.28 -4.86
CA ASP A 77 44.96 12.97 -3.55
C ASP A 77 44.49 11.58 -3.10
N ALA A 78 45.42 10.73 -2.70
CA ALA A 78 45.14 9.43 -2.11
C ALA A 78 44.81 9.59 -0.61
N ILE A 79 43.63 9.16 -0.20
CA ILE A 79 43.09 9.29 1.14
C ILE A 79 42.55 7.93 1.58
N ASP A 80 42.98 7.47 2.74
CA ASP A 80 42.55 6.21 3.33
C ASP A 80 41.18 6.41 4.02
N ILE A 81 40.16 5.69 3.55
CA ILE A 81 38.76 5.83 4.00
C ILE A 81 38.35 4.65 4.87
N ASP A 82 37.96 4.93 6.10
CA ASP A 82 37.42 3.91 7.01
C ASP A 82 35.95 3.60 6.65
N PHE A 83 35.69 2.37 6.18
CA PHE A 83 34.34 1.93 5.81
C PHE A 83 33.44 1.68 7.03
N ASN A 84 34.01 1.49 8.22
CA ASN A 84 33.26 1.25 9.46
C ASN A 84 32.79 2.56 10.12
N ALA A 85 33.27 3.71 9.64
CA ALA A 85 32.82 5.02 10.10
C ALA A 85 31.40 5.34 9.63
N VAL A 86 30.50 5.67 10.57
CA VAL A 86 29.09 5.97 10.29
C VAL A 86 28.94 7.18 9.36
N GLU A 87 29.84 8.15 9.44
CA GLU A 87 29.89 9.35 8.61
C GLU A 87 30.16 9.02 7.13
N ASN A 88 30.82 7.90 6.86
CA ASN A 88 31.22 7.46 5.52
C ASN A 88 30.14 6.61 4.83
N GLU A 89 29.04 6.24 5.53
CA GLU A 89 27.99 5.32 5.06
C GLU A 89 27.49 5.63 3.63
N TYR A 90 27.25 6.90 3.31
CA TYR A 90 26.74 7.31 2.00
C TYR A 90 27.76 7.17 0.88
N LEU A 91 29.02 7.48 1.15
CA LEU A 91 30.11 7.30 0.18
C LEU A 91 30.35 5.81 -0.07
N VAL A 92 30.42 5.02 1.01
CA VAL A 92 30.59 3.56 0.97
C VAL A 92 29.45 2.91 0.17
N LYS A 93 28.19 3.30 0.44
CA LYS A 93 27.04 2.86 -0.37
C LYS A 93 27.22 3.20 -1.84
N ARG A 94 27.65 4.43 -2.16
CA ARG A 94 27.84 4.87 -3.54
C ARG A 94 28.97 4.10 -4.24
N TYR A 95 30.03 3.77 -3.51
CA TYR A 95 31.12 2.92 -3.98
C TYR A 95 30.61 1.53 -4.36
N TYR A 96 29.91 0.84 -3.44
CA TYR A 96 29.35 -0.48 -3.73
C TYR A 96 28.34 -0.47 -4.87
N ASN A 97 27.51 0.58 -4.97
CA ASN A 97 26.61 0.74 -6.10
C ASN A 97 27.39 0.80 -7.43
N ARG A 98 28.46 1.59 -7.51
CA ARG A 98 29.32 1.65 -8.71
C ARG A 98 29.92 0.27 -9.05
N ARG A 99 30.35 -0.50 -8.05
CA ARG A 99 30.89 -1.86 -8.22
C ARG A 99 29.83 -2.82 -8.76
N LEU A 100 28.63 -2.81 -8.18
CA LEU A 100 27.48 -3.61 -8.63
C LEU A 100 27.03 -3.26 -10.05
N GLU A 101 26.96 -1.97 -10.39
CA GLU A 101 26.66 -1.55 -11.76
C GLU A 101 27.66 -2.12 -12.76
N LYS A 102 28.96 -2.07 -12.43
CA LYS A 102 30.01 -2.63 -13.28
C LYS A 102 29.87 -4.16 -13.40
N TYR A 103 29.57 -4.84 -12.30
CA TYR A 103 29.35 -6.28 -12.25
C TYR A 103 28.21 -6.72 -13.17
N PHE A 104 27.02 -6.12 -13.02
CA PHE A 104 25.84 -6.52 -13.79
C PHE A 104 25.90 -6.12 -15.27
N ARG A 105 26.67 -5.09 -15.64
CA ARG A 105 26.81 -4.64 -17.04
C ARG A 105 27.43 -5.68 -17.98
N PHE A 106 28.09 -6.71 -17.46
CA PHE A 106 28.70 -7.76 -18.28
C PHE A 106 27.75 -8.91 -18.64
N TYR A 107 26.50 -8.90 -18.13
CA TYR A 107 25.51 -9.91 -18.48
C TYR A 107 24.61 -9.43 -19.62
N ASP A 108 24.55 -10.21 -20.70
CA ASP A 108 23.86 -9.83 -21.94
C ASP A 108 22.32 -9.76 -21.81
N ASP A 109 21.74 -10.48 -20.86
CA ASP A 109 20.30 -10.54 -20.59
C ASP A 109 19.87 -9.64 -19.42
N VAL A 110 20.78 -8.82 -18.91
CA VAL A 110 20.55 -7.93 -17.77
C VAL A 110 20.55 -6.47 -18.20
N VAL A 111 19.60 -5.71 -17.66
CA VAL A 111 19.61 -4.25 -17.74
C VAL A 111 19.67 -3.68 -16.33
N VAL A 112 20.77 -2.98 -16.03
CA VAL A 112 20.98 -2.35 -14.73
C VAL A 112 20.69 -0.85 -14.81
N THR A 113 19.94 -0.32 -13.84
CA THR A 113 19.71 1.12 -13.74
C THR A 113 20.96 1.84 -13.26
N LYS A 114 21.13 3.11 -13.65
CA LYS A 114 22.18 3.95 -13.06
C LYS A 114 21.78 4.30 -11.62
N SER A 115 22.71 4.15 -10.69
CA SER A 115 22.54 4.62 -9.32
C SER A 115 22.65 6.14 -9.24
N GLY A 116 21.72 6.73 -8.50
CA GLY A 116 21.74 8.14 -8.09
C GLY A 116 22.45 8.32 -6.74
N ILE A 117 22.36 9.52 -6.17
CA ILE A 117 22.82 9.77 -4.78
C ILE A 117 21.97 8.98 -3.79
N THR A 118 20.67 8.87 -4.07
CA THR A 118 19.67 8.20 -3.24
C THR A 118 19.14 6.92 -3.86
N ASP A 119 19.34 6.71 -5.15
CA ASP A 119 18.65 5.67 -5.89
C ASP A 119 19.44 4.37 -5.81
N ASP A 120 18.74 3.33 -5.35
CA ASP A 120 19.26 1.98 -5.29
C ASP A 120 19.34 1.36 -6.69
N ILE A 121 20.13 0.30 -6.82
CA ILE A 121 20.30 -0.38 -8.09
C ILE A 121 19.10 -1.28 -8.34
N GLN A 122 18.57 -1.19 -9.55
CA GLN A 122 17.63 -2.17 -10.07
C GLN A 122 18.28 -2.98 -11.16
N VAL A 123 18.12 -4.30 -11.07
CA VAL A 123 18.59 -5.30 -12.02
C VAL A 123 17.35 -5.89 -12.69
N TRP A 124 17.22 -5.66 -13.98
CA TRP A 124 16.07 -6.09 -14.76
C TRP A 124 16.51 -7.24 -15.66
N LEU A 125 15.86 -8.39 -15.53
CA LEU A 125 16.17 -9.57 -16.32
C LEU A 125 15.27 -9.61 -17.55
N LEU A 126 15.86 -9.82 -18.72
CA LEU A 126 15.13 -10.13 -19.94
C LEU A 126 14.74 -11.61 -19.86
N CYS A 127 13.46 -11.89 -19.57
CA CYS A 127 12.98 -13.26 -19.49
C CYS A 127 12.61 -13.77 -20.90
N ASP A 128 13.16 -14.91 -21.30
CA ASP A 128 12.76 -15.64 -22.51
C ASP A 128 11.55 -16.57 -22.26
N GLY A 129 10.62 -16.12 -21.39
CA GLY A 129 9.44 -16.89 -20.97
C GLY A 129 8.33 -16.96 -22.03
N GLU A 130 7.14 -17.42 -21.62
CA GLU A 130 5.98 -17.45 -22.50
C GLU A 130 5.67 -16.07 -23.11
N LYS A 131 5.53 -16.04 -24.43
CA LYS A 131 5.25 -14.82 -25.18
C LYS A 131 3.78 -14.46 -25.01
N SER A 132 3.53 -13.28 -24.48
CA SER A 132 2.19 -12.70 -24.44
C SER A 132 2.03 -11.69 -25.59
N TYR A 133 0.79 -11.46 -26.03
CA TYR A 133 0.49 -10.58 -27.16
C TYR A 133 -0.69 -9.67 -26.82
N ILE A 134 -0.65 -8.45 -27.34
CA ILE A 134 -1.79 -7.52 -27.34
C ILE A 134 -2.20 -7.18 -28.76
N SER A 135 -3.50 -7.00 -28.96
CA SER A 135 -4.08 -6.62 -30.25
C SER A 135 -4.45 -5.14 -30.25
N TYR A 136 -3.99 -4.38 -31.24
CA TYR A 136 -4.38 -2.99 -31.47
C TYR A 136 -4.34 -2.68 -32.98
N ASN A 137 -5.38 -2.04 -33.51
CA ASN A 137 -5.56 -1.77 -34.95
C ASN A 137 -5.32 -3.00 -35.85
N ASN A 138 -5.92 -4.15 -35.49
CA ASN A 138 -5.75 -5.45 -36.17
C ASN A 138 -4.30 -5.96 -36.26
N LYS A 139 -3.36 -5.35 -35.52
CA LYS A 139 -1.97 -5.77 -35.39
C LYS A 139 -1.75 -6.38 -34.02
N GLN A 140 -0.89 -7.40 -33.98
CA GLN A 140 -0.42 -7.98 -32.73
C GLN A 140 0.95 -7.42 -32.36
N TYR A 141 1.09 -7.07 -31.08
CA TYR A 141 2.33 -6.61 -30.49
C TYR A 141 2.75 -7.59 -29.39
N GLU A 142 3.98 -8.08 -29.48
CA GLU A 142 4.55 -8.97 -28.47
C GLU A 142 4.85 -8.19 -27.19
N LEU A 143 4.46 -8.77 -26.07
CA LEU A 143 4.76 -8.32 -24.71
C LEU A 143 5.75 -9.28 -24.07
N MET A 144 6.82 -8.71 -23.53
CA MET A 144 7.81 -9.43 -22.74
C MET A 144 7.73 -9.01 -21.29
N GLU A 145 7.61 -9.98 -20.38
CA GLU A 145 7.75 -9.73 -18.95
C GLU A 145 9.25 -9.63 -18.58
N MET A 146 9.58 -8.62 -17.78
CA MET A 146 10.92 -8.41 -17.24
C MET A 146 10.85 -8.50 -15.72
N ASP A 147 11.49 -9.53 -15.16
CA ASP A 147 11.67 -9.60 -13.71
C ASP A 147 12.58 -8.46 -13.24
N ARG A 148 12.22 -7.88 -12.10
CA ARG A 148 12.91 -6.71 -11.55
C ARG A 148 13.37 -7.01 -10.15
N PHE A 149 14.64 -6.74 -9.87
CA PHE A 149 15.22 -6.93 -8.56
C PHE A 149 15.86 -5.63 -8.09
N THR A 150 15.57 -5.24 -6.85
CA THR A 150 16.24 -4.15 -6.18
C THR A 150 17.35 -4.70 -5.28
N ILE A 151 18.57 -4.19 -5.48
CA ILE A 151 19.75 -4.55 -4.71
C ILE A 151 20.21 -3.35 -3.91
N ARG A 152 20.26 -3.49 -2.57
CA ARG A 152 20.63 -2.37 -1.67
C ARG A 152 21.72 -2.78 -0.69
N VAL A 153 22.80 -2.01 -0.67
CA VAL A 153 23.77 -2.08 0.44
C VAL A 153 23.27 -1.20 1.58
N LYS A 154 23.15 -1.80 2.76
CA LYS A 154 22.72 -1.12 3.99
C LYS A 154 23.53 -1.64 5.17
N TYR A 155 23.43 -0.92 6.29
CA TYR A 155 24.01 -1.31 7.55
C TYR A 155 22.91 -1.67 8.54
N ASP A 156 22.99 -2.86 9.11
CA ASP A 156 22.12 -3.31 10.20
C ASP A 156 22.65 -2.74 11.51
N ARG A 157 22.00 -1.68 11.99
CA ARG A 157 22.35 -0.99 13.23
C ARG A 157 21.97 -1.76 14.49
N PHE A 158 21.16 -2.81 14.38
CA PHE A 158 20.84 -3.67 15.50
C PHE A 158 21.96 -4.71 15.71
N ASN A 159 22.36 -5.39 14.63
CA ASN A 159 23.40 -6.41 14.68
C ASN A 159 24.82 -5.89 14.39
N ASN A 160 25.00 -4.59 14.16
CA ASN A 160 26.26 -3.92 13.82
C ASN A 160 27.02 -4.58 12.67
N ARG A 161 26.32 -4.85 11.56
CA ARG A 161 26.90 -5.52 10.38
C ARG A 161 26.31 -5.01 9.08
N PRO A 162 27.08 -4.92 7.99
CA PRO A 162 26.54 -4.58 6.69
C PRO A 162 25.81 -5.76 6.05
N TYR A 163 24.85 -5.44 5.18
CA TYR A 163 24.10 -6.44 4.44
C TYR A 163 23.71 -5.95 3.04
N LEU A 164 23.53 -6.92 2.16
CA LEU A 164 22.99 -6.78 0.82
C LEU A 164 21.52 -7.23 0.83
N LEU A 165 20.59 -6.30 0.63
CA LEU A 165 19.18 -6.62 0.41
C LEU A 165 18.97 -7.11 -1.02
N VAL A 166 18.24 -8.21 -1.18
CA VAL A 166 17.76 -8.71 -2.47
C VAL A 166 16.24 -8.72 -2.45
N ALA A 167 15.63 -7.71 -3.06
CA ALA A 167 14.18 -7.59 -3.15
C ALA A 167 13.71 -7.87 -4.57
N ASN A 168 12.69 -8.72 -4.71
CA ASN A 168 11.96 -8.89 -5.96
C ASN A 168 10.85 -7.83 -6.05
N ASP A 169 10.80 -7.12 -7.17
CA ASP A 169 9.86 -6.05 -7.46
C ASP A 169 8.73 -6.55 -8.36
N ARG A 170 7.71 -5.71 -8.56
CA ARG A 170 6.70 -6.04 -9.58
C ARG A 170 7.36 -6.08 -10.96
N PRO A 171 7.08 -7.12 -11.76
CA PRO A 171 7.65 -7.24 -13.09
C PRO A 171 7.23 -6.04 -13.95
N ALA A 172 8.10 -5.68 -14.89
CA ALA A 172 7.76 -4.70 -15.91
C ALA A 172 7.33 -5.42 -17.19
N LEU A 173 6.42 -4.79 -17.94
CA LEU A 173 6.06 -5.26 -19.26
C LEU A 173 6.79 -4.38 -20.29
N LEU A 174 7.58 -5.02 -21.14
CA LEU A 174 8.22 -4.40 -22.28
C LEU A 174 7.39 -4.68 -23.53
N LEU A 175 6.99 -3.64 -24.25
CA LEU A 175 6.40 -3.81 -25.57
C LEU A 175 7.55 -4.13 -26.53
N ASN A 176 7.60 -5.35 -27.04
CA ASN A 176 8.66 -5.77 -27.96
C ASN A 176 8.44 -5.23 -29.38
N THR A 177 8.08 -3.94 -29.49
CA THR A 177 7.91 -3.19 -30.74
C THR A 177 8.69 -1.88 -30.68
N PRO A 178 9.43 -1.49 -31.74
CA PRO A 178 10.14 -0.21 -31.76
C PRO A 178 9.19 0.98 -31.74
N LEU A 179 9.60 2.09 -31.11
CA LEU A 179 8.83 3.33 -31.07
C LEU A 179 8.42 3.83 -32.45
N LYS A 180 9.30 3.70 -33.45
CA LYS A 180 9.00 4.10 -34.84
C LYS A 180 7.76 3.43 -35.39
N ARG A 181 7.59 2.12 -35.11
CA ARG A 181 6.42 1.38 -35.58
C ARG A 181 5.17 1.82 -34.82
N LEU A 182 5.26 2.00 -33.50
CA LEU A 182 4.12 2.42 -32.68
C LEU A 182 3.60 3.81 -33.05
N PHE A 183 4.50 4.77 -33.31
CA PHE A 183 4.11 6.11 -33.72
C PHE A 183 3.59 6.17 -35.17
N ASN A 184 4.03 5.26 -36.04
CA ASN A 184 3.49 5.14 -37.39
C ASN A 184 2.10 4.48 -37.42
N ASP A 185 1.66 3.85 -36.33
CA ASP A 185 0.34 3.22 -36.23
C ASP A 185 -0.76 4.24 -35.82
N PHE A 186 -0.46 5.54 -35.92
CA PHE A 186 -1.42 6.64 -35.72
C PHE A 186 -2.45 6.67 -36.86
N PRO A 187 -3.75 6.89 -36.59
CA PRO A 187 -4.74 6.98 -37.65
C PRO A 187 -4.45 8.15 -38.60
N ASP A 188 -4.42 7.87 -39.90
CA ASP A 188 -4.20 8.88 -40.95
C ASP A 188 -5.36 9.88 -41.10
N GLU A 189 -6.55 9.52 -40.59
CA GLU A 189 -7.78 10.31 -40.70
C GLU A 189 -7.97 11.21 -39.46
N PRO A 190 -7.73 12.54 -39.57
CA PRO A 190 -7.72 13.46 -38.43
C PRO A 190 -9.10 13.69 -37.80
N PHE A 191 -10.18 13.24 -38.45
CA PHE A 191 -11.55 13.35 -37.96
C PHE A 191 -12.10 12.07 -37.34
N THR A 192 -11.27 11.04 -37.16
CA THR A 192 -11.66 9.83 -36.43
C THR A 192 -11.60 10.05 -34.91
N SER A 193 -12.48 9.38 -34.17
CA SER A 193 -12.45 9.32 -32.71
C SER A 193 -11.36 8.37 -32.18
N GLN A 194 -10.63 7.68 -33.06
CA GLN A 194 -9.53 6.79 -32.68
C GLN A 194 -8.30 7.61 -32.33
N THR A 195 -7.83 7.45 -31.09
CA THR A 195 -6.56 8.04 -30.65
C THR A 195 -5.41 7.07 -30.94
N GLY A 196 -4.35 7.58 -31.55
CA GLY A 196 -3.10 6.84 -31.72
C GLY A 196 -2.21 6.92 -30.47
N ILE A 197 -1.17 6.10 -30.44
CA ILE A 197 -0.17 6.13 -29.36
C ILE A 197 0.70 7.38 -29.56
N THR A 198 0.70 8.28 -28.58
CA THR A 198 1.52 9.50 -28.62
C THR A 198 2.77 9.39 -27.74
N PRO A 199 3.80 10.22 -27.98
CA PRO A 199 4.97 10.33 -27.10
C PRO A 199 4.65 10.59 -25.62
N SER A 200 3.57 11.32 -25.30
CA SER A 200 3.18 11.64 -23.92
C SER A 200 2.79 10.40 -23.11
N MET A 201 2.26 9.35 -23.77
CA MET A 201 1.91 8.08 -23.14
C MET A 201 3.15 7.27 -22.70
N ILE A 202 4.35 7.64 -23.17
CA ILE A 202 5.58 6.88 -22.96
C ILE A 202 6.36 7.43 -21.77
N ASN A 203 6.31 6.69 -20.66
CA ASN A 203 7.09 7.03 -19.47
C ASN A 203 8.54 6.54 -19.58
N PHE A 204 8.74 5.21 -19.63
CA PHE A 204 10.08 4.59 -19.68
C PHE A 204 10.33 3.89 -21.01
N VAL A 205 11.58 3.94 -21.46
CA VAL A 205 12.03 3.23 -22.66
C VAL A 205 13.31 2.47 -22.41
N MET A 206 13.48 1.36 -23.12
CA MET A 206 14.72 0.61 -23.21
C MET A 206 15.41 0.92 -24.54
N THR A 207 16.55 1.60 -24.47
CA THR A 207 17.41 1.85 -25.65
C THR A 207 18.37 0.69 -25.85
N ARG A 208 18.73 0.40 -27.10
CA ARG A 208 19.73 -0.61 -27.47
C ARG A 208 20.84 0.04 -28.31
N GLU A 209 22.09 -0.07 -27.86
CA GLU A 209 23.26 0.50 -28.52
C GLU A 209 24.28 -0.62 -28.76
N VAL A 210 24.80 -0.76 -29.99
CA VAL A 210 25.86 -1.73 -30.31
C VAL A 210 27.20 -1.00 -30.24
N LYS A 211 28.09 -1.43 -29.34
CA LYS A 211 29.44 -0.87 -29.16
C LYS A 211 30.51 -1.87 -29.58
N LYS A 212 31.68 -1.38 -29.92
CA LYS A 212 32.88 -2.22 -30.14
C LYS A 212 33.78 -2.12 -28.91
N GLY A 213 34.23 -3.26 -28.40
CA GLY A 213 35.23 -3.32 -27.33
C GLY A 213 36.63 -3.03 -27.85
N SER A 214 37.60 -2.92 -26.93
CA SER A 214 39.02 -2.71 -27.24
C SER A 214 39.61 -3.80 -28.14
N SER A 215 39.01 -5.01 -28.11
CA SER A 215 39.36 -6.17 -28.95
C SER A 215 38.65 -6.20 -30.31
N GLY A 216 37.86 -5.16 -30.65
CA GLY A 216 37.06 -5.11 -31.89
C GLY A 216 35.75 -5.89 -31.87
N LYS A 217 35.53 -6.77 -30.87
CA LYS A 217 34.28 -7.54 -30.71
C LYS A 217 33.11 -6.60 -30.34
N GLY A 218 31.99 -6.75 -31.03
CA GLY A 218 30.76 -6.00 -30.74
C GLY A 218 30.07 -6.50 -29.46
N TYR A 219 29.57 -5.59 -28.62
CA TYR A 219 28.74 -5.89 -27.46
C TYR A 219 27.51 -4.96 -27.44
N VAL A 220 26.42 -5.42 -26.83
CA VAL A 220 25.16 -4.66 -26.77
C VAL A 220 25.03 -3.99 -25.41
N VAL A 221 24.76 -2.69 -25.41
CA VAL A 221 24.45 -1.92 -24.22
C VAL A 221 22.97 -1.59 -24.22
N ARG A 222 22.27 -2.04 -23.18
CA ARG A 222 20.87 -1.67 -22.94
C ARG A 222 20.80 -0.69 -21.77
N LYS A 223 19.89 0.28 -21.86
CA LYS A 223 19.65 1.26 -20.80
C LYS A 223 18.16 1.56 -20.70
N ILE A 224 17.67 1.68 -19.46
CA ILE A 224 16.29 2.10 -19.18
C ILE A 224 16.32 3.52 -18.61
N ASN A 225 15.61 4.44 -19.26
CA ASN A 225 15.49 5.84 -18.83
C ASN A 225 14.09 6.35 -19.13
N LYS A 226 13.74 7.49 -18.50
CA LYS A 226 12.52 8.22 -18.86
C LYS A 226 12.66 8.75 -20.29
N TYR A 227 11.62 8.56 -21.11
CA TYR A 227 11.63 8.99 -22.50
C TYR A 227 11.80 10.52 -22.62
N GLU A 228 10.99 11.27 -21.88
CA GLU A 228 11.06 12.74 -21.80
C GLU A 228 12.47 13.24 -21.43
N TYR A 229 13.13 12.60 -20.45
CA TYR A 229 14.48 12.97 -20.04
C TYR A 229 15.49 12.81 -21.19
N LEU A 230 15.40 11.73 -21.96
CA LEU A 230 16.29 11.50 -23.11
C LEU A 230 16.07 12.56 -24.21
N GLN A 231 14.82 12.91 -24.48
CA GLN A 231 14.48 13.94 -25.48
C GLN A 231 14.97 15.33 -25.03
N ASN A 232 14.62 15.75 -23.81
CA ASN A 232 14.96 17.08 -23.28
C ASN A 232 16.48 17.32 -23.16
N HIS A 233 17.28 16.25 -23.05
CA HIS A 233 18.73 16.33 -22.93
C HIS A 233 19.46 15.86 -24.19
N ASN A 234 18.77 15.69 -25.32
CA ASN A 234 19.34 15.24 -26.60
C ASN A 234 20.22 13.98 -26.48
N MET A 235 19.76 13.01 -25.68
CA MET A 235 20.48 11.75 -25.45
C MET A 235 20.09 10.67 -26.47
N TYR A 236 20.98 9.69 -26.66
CA TYR A 236 20.76 8.56 -27.57
C TYR A 236 19.40 7.86 -27.33
N CYS A 237 18.50 7.94 -28.31
CA CYS A 237 17.16 7.34 -28.27
C CYS A 237 16.62 7.07 -29.70
N PRO A 238 17.29 6.24 -30.52
CA PRO A 238 16.84 5.94 -31.89
C PRO A 238 15.51 5.17 -31.90
N LEU A 239 14.51 5.69 -32.61
CA LEU A 239 13.14 5.15 -32.61
C LEU A 239 13.05 3.74 -33.19
N GLU A 240 13.99 3.36 -34.05
CA GLU A 240 14.08 2.06 -34.74
C GLU A 240 14.47 0.91 -33.80
N THR A 241 15.17 1.20 -32.70
CA THR A 241 15.68 0.17 -31.79
C THR A 241 15.24 0.38 -30.34
N THR A 242 14.64 1.52 -30.04
CA THR A 242 14.11 1.84 -28.71
C THR A 242 12.72 1.23 -28.55
N ARG A 243 12.49 0.56 -27.40
CA ARG A 243 11.24 -0.13 -27.08
C ARG A 243 10.62 0.46 -25.81
N PRO A 244 9.30 0.68 -25.75
CA PRO A 244 8.69 1.26 -24.56
C PRO A 244 8.42 0.20 -23.48
N ILE A 245 8.58 0.62 -22.24
CA ILE A 245 8.12 -0.11 -21.06
C ILE A 245 6.73 0.43 -20.72
N LEU A 246 5.76 -0.47 -20.58
CA LEU A 246 4.36 -0.10 -20.36
C LEU A 246 4.20 0.61 -19.01
N GLY A 247 4.03 1.93 -19.07
CA GLY A 247 3.59 2.78 -17.96
C GLY A 247 2.07 2.75 -17.76
N GLY A 248 1.57 3.53 -16.80
CA GLY A 248 0.13 3.59 -16.49
C GLY A 248 -0.74 3.95 -17.69
N GLU A 249 -0.37 5.00 -18.42
CA GLU A 249 -1.13 5.47 -19.60
C GLU A 249 -1.17 4.44 -20.72
N LEU A 250 -0.04 3.81 -21.07
CA LEU A 250 -0.02 2.74 -22.07
C LEU A 250 -0.80 1.50 -21.61
N LYS A 251 -0.73 1.13 -20.33
CA LYS A 251 -1.54 0.02 -19.80
C LYS A 251 -3.03 0.33 -19.92
N HIS A 252 -3.43 1.55 -19.58
CA HIS A 252 -4.81 2.01 -19.72
C HIS A 252 -5.27 1.99 -21.17
N PHE A 253 -4.44 2.52 -22.09
CA PHE A 253 -4.70 2.52 -23.52
C PHE A 253 -4.94 1.11 -24.08
N PHE A 254 -4.16 0.13 -23.65
CA PHE A 254 -4.32 -1.28 -24.04
C PHE A 254 -5.33 -2.06 -23.18
N GLY A 255 -5.97 -1.44 -22.18
CA GLY A 255 -6.90 -2.10 -21.25
C GLY A 255 -6.24 -3.12 -20.30
N LEU A 256 -4.93 -3.06 -20.11
CA LEU A 256 -4.14 -3.96 -19.26
C LEU A 256 -4.16 -3.58 -17.77
N ASP A 257 -4.64 -2.40 -17.44
CA ASP A 257 -4.89 -1.93 -16.07
C ASP A 257 -6.12 -2.57 -15.42
N LYS A 258 -6.93 -3.31 -16.20
CA LYS A 258 -8.29 -3.77 -15.84
C LYS A 258 -8.39 -5.26 -15.47
N HIS A 259 -7.30 -6.02 -15.52
CA HIS A 259 -7.32 -7.44 -15.14
C HIS A 259 -7.15 -7.60 -13.62
N GLU A 260 -8.23 -8.03 -12.93
CA GLU A 260 -8.08 -8.67 -11.62
C GLU A 260 -7.21 -9.91 -11.83
N GLU A 261 -6.02 -9.94 -11.22
CA GLU A 261 -5.30 -11.21 -11.10
C GLU A 261 -6.26 -12.19 -10.40
N PRO A 262 -6.56 -13.35 -11.02
CA PRO A 262 -7.47 -14.30 -10.41
C PRO A 262 -6.93 -14.66 -9.03
N ARG A 263 -7.83 -14.64 -8.05
CA ARG A 263 -7.45 -14.87 -6.66
C ARG A 263 -6.73 -16.21 -6.53
N SER A 264 -5.43 -16.15 -6.30
CA SER A 264 -4.61 -17.33 -6.04
C SER A 264 -4.74 -17.72 -4.57
N PHE A 265 -4.88 -19.03 -4.33
CA PHE A 265 -4.81 -19.64 -3.00
C PHE A 265 -3.40 -20.14 -2.68
N ASP A 266 -2.43 -19.84 -3.55
CA ASP A 266 -1.03 -20.19 -3.36
C ASP A 266 -0.34 -19.12 -2.53
N SER A 267 0.64 -19.53 -1.73
CA SER A 267 1.44 -18.56 -1.00
C SER A 267 2.31 -17.73 -1.94
N LYS A 268 2.06 -16.41 -1.94
CA LYS A 268 2.93 -15.47 -2.64
C LYS A 268 4.34 -15.37 -2.05
N TYR A 269 4.55 -15.81 -0.81
CA TYR A 269 5.88 -15.89 -0.21
C TYR A 269 6.75 -16.91 -0.96
N ILE A 270 6.18 -18.03 -1.40
CA ILE A 270 6.91 -19.05 -2.17
C ILE A 270 7.37 -18.46 -3.49
N LYS A 271 6.44 -17.89 -4.28
CA LYS A 271 6.75 -17.25 -5.57
C LYS A 271 7.84 -16.19 -5.43
N TYR A 272 7.76 -15.37 -4.37
CA TYR A 272 8.77 -14.37 -4.08
C TYR A 272 10.12 -14.99 -3.69
N ARG A 273 10.10 -15.97 -2.78
CA ARG A 273 11.28 -16.68 -2.27
C ARG A 273 12.04 -17.39 -3.38
N ASP A 274 11.33 -18.01 -4.31
CA ASP A 274 11.91 -18.73 -5.44
C ASP A 274 12.61 -17.77 -6.40
N LYS A 275 11.97 -16.63 -6.72
CA LYS A 275 12.57 -15.60 -7.57
C LYS A 275 13.85 -15.02 -6.96
N ILE A 276 13.85 -14.66 -5.67
CA ILE A 276 15.07 -14.15 -5.01
C ILE A 276 16.14 -15.23 -4.83
N GLU A 277 15.77 -16.52 -4.67
CA GLU A 277 16.75 -17.61 -4.63
C GLU A 277 17.42 -17.83 -5.98
N ALA A 278 16.62 -17.84 -7.06
CA ALA A 278 17.11 -17.99 -8.42
C ALA A 278 18.07 -16.84 -8.75
N PHE A 279 17.72 -15.61 -8.38
CA PHE A 279 18.59 -14.45 -8.51
C PHE A 279 19.89 -14.63 -7.72
N ARG A 280 19.81 -15.00 -6.43
CA ARG A 280 20.97 -15.21 -5.56
C ARG A 280 21.91 -16.27 -6.12
N LYS A 281 21.40 -17.45 -6.44
CA LYS A 281 22.19 -18.58 -6.98
C LYS A 281 22.87 -18.21 -8.28
N ARG A 282 22.20 -17.43 -9.13
CA ARG A 282 22.72 -17.04 -10.45
C ARG A 282 23.78 -15.95 -10.36
N PHE A 283 23.59 -14.94 -9.51
CA PHE A 283 24.37 -13.70 -9.56
C PHE A 283 25.17 -13.39 -8.30
N LEU A 284 24.82 -13.95 -7.14
CA LEU A 284 25.38 -13.59 -5.84
C LEU A 284 26.12 -14.76 -5.16
N ASN A 285 26.51 -15.77 -5.93
CA ASN A 285 27.15 -16.98 -5.45
C ASN A 285 28.36 -17.40 -6.31
N THR A 286 29.14 -16.42 -6.77
CA THR A 286 30.29 -16.61 -7.66
C THR A 286 31.53 -16.01 -7.00
N GLU A 287 32.72 -16.56 -7.26
CA GLU A 287 33.99 -16.02 -6.73
C GLU A 287 34.19 -14.53 -7.08
N ASP A 288 33.56 -14.03 -8.14
CA ASP A 288 33.65 -12.63 -8.56
C ASP A 288 32.84 -11.68 -7.66
N ILE A 289 31.71 -12.10 -7.10
CA ILE A 289 30.91 -11.22 -6.23
C ILE A 289 31.59 -11.05 -4.86
N GLU A 290 32.32 -12.05 -4.39
CA GLU A 290 33.07 -12.00 -3.13
C GLU A 290 34.22 -10.98 -3.19
N LYS A 291 34.76 -10.70 -4.39
CA LYS A 291 35.71 -9.60 -4.61
C LYS A 291 35.09 -8.22 -4.41
N ILE A 292 33.76 -8.12 -4.41
CA ILE A 292 33.02 -6.89 -4.09
C ILE A 292 32.57 -6.93 -2.64
N PHE A 293 32.01 -8.05 -2.18
CA PHE A 293 31.49 -8.22 -0.82
C PHE A 293 32.28 -9.31 -0.08
N PRO A 294 33.31 -8.96 0.69
CA PRO A 294 34.08 -9.93 1.47
C PRO A 294 33.18 -10.72 2.41
N ASN A 295 33.35 -12.05 2.45
CA ASN A 295 32.58 -12.95 3.32
C ASN A 295 31.06 -12.81 3.13
N LEU A 296 30.59 -12.62 1.90
CA LEU A 296 29.16 -12.57 1.60
C LEU A 296 28.49 -13.88 2.01
N ALA A 297 27.47 -13.79 2.84
CA ALA A 297 26.71 -14.94 3.32
C ALA A 297 26.09 -15.72 2.16
N TYR A 298 26.26 -17.04 2.19
CA TYR A 298 25.65 -17.92 1.20
C TYR A 298 24.12 -17.93 1.31
N ASN A 299 23.58 -18.06 2.53
CA ASN A 299 22.15 -18.10 2.76
C ASN A 299 21.60 -16.75 3.21
N PHE A 300 20.30 -16.56 2.98
CA PHE A 300 19.54 -15.45 3.54
C PHE A 300 19.63 -15.42 5.07
N THR A 301 19.62 -14.21 5.63
CA THR A 301 19.99 -13.96 7.02
C THR A 301 18.92 -14.47 7.97
N GLU A 302 19.30 -15.38 8.86
CA GLU A 302 18.47 -15.77 10.00
C GLU A 302 18.31 -14.60 10.97
N VAL A 303 17.10 -14.40 11.48
CA VAL A 303 16.78 -13.29 12.37
C VAL A 303 17.34 -13.56 13.77
N ASN A 304 18.02 -12.55 14.34
CA ASN A 304 18.44 -12.62 15.73
C ASN A 304 17.19 -12.62 16.63
N LEU A 305 17.07 -13.59 17.54
CA LEU A 305 15.93 -13.72 18.44
C LEU A 305 15.69 -12.46 19.30
N LEU A 306 16.74 -11.68 19.59
CA LEU A 306 16.62 -10.40 20.30
C LEU A 306 15.91 -9.30 19.49
N GLN A 307 15.85 -9.45 18.16
CA GLN A 307 15.07 -8.56 17.29
C GLN A 307 13.58 -8.92 17.28
N VAL A 308 13.25 -10.12 17.72
CA VAL A 308 11.92 -10.69 17.59
C VAL A 308 11.08 -10.34 18.80
N GLY A 309 9.90 -9.79 18.57
CA GLY A 309 8.86 -9.72 19.58
C GLY A 309 7.51 -10.21 19.06
N GLN A 310 6.52 -10.20 19.93
CA GLN A 310 5.19 -10.73 19.65
C GLN A 310 4.15 -9.83 20.30
N THR A 311 3.06 -9.55 19.61
CA THR A 311 1.89 -8.93 20.23
C THR A 311 1.25 -9.89 21.20
N ASN A 312 0.69 -9.37 22.31
CA ASN A 312 0.00 -10.24 23.26
C ASN A 312 -1.23 -10.87 22.57
N SER A 313 -1.48 -12.15 22.80
CA SER A 313 -2.62 -12.87 22.21
C SER A 313 -3.97 -12.24 22.59
N SER A 314 -4.07 -11.51 23.71
CA SER A 314 -5.25 -10.72 24.07
C SER A 314 -5.51 -9.55 23.11
N LYS A 315 -4.49 -9.03 22.43
CA LYS A 315 -4.59 -7.90 21.49
C LYS A 315 -5.31 -8.27 20.19
N ARG A 316 -5.70 -9.53 19.99
CA ARG A 316 -6.59 -9.93 18.89
C ARG A 316 -8.06 -9.99 19.28
N MET A 317 -8.37 -9.81 20.57
CA MET A 317 -9.72 -10.00 21.11
C MET A 317 -10.61 -8.79 20.83
N LEU A 318 -11.88 -9.09 20.60
CA LEU A 318 -12.91 -8.14 20.23
C LEU A 318 -14.11 -8.33 21.15
N ILE A 319 -14.85 -7.25 21.35
CA ILE A 319 -16.10 -7.24 22.10
C ILE A 319 -17.25 -6.98 21.13
N PHE A 320 -18.28 -7.82 21.19
CA PHE A 320 -19.50 -7.73 20.37
C PHE A 320 -20.72 -7.35 21.23
N GLY A 321 -21.92 -7.61 20.72
CA GLY A 321 -23.16 -7.53 21.50
C GLY A 321 -23.22 -8.53 22.67
N LYS A 322 -24.39 -8.60 23.30
CA LYS A 322 -24.59 -9.36 24.54
C LYS A 322 -25.17 -10.75 24.28
N ASP A 323 -24.80 -11.71 25.12
CA ASP A 323 -25.39 -13.05 25.15
C ASP A 323 -26.76 -13.06 25.87
N GLU A 324 -27.37 -14.24 25.96
CA GLU A 324 -28.67 -14.44 26.62
C GLU A 324 -28.66 -14.07 28.11
N ASN A 325 -27.48 -14.06 28.75
CA ASN A 325 -27.28 -13.70 30.14
C ASN A 325 -26.93 -12.20 30.32
N GLY A 326 -26.83 -11.43 29.24
CA GLY A 326 -26.47 -10.01 29.26
C GLY A 326 -24.96 -9.72 29.31
N ASN A 327 -24.12 -10.76 29.20
CA ASN A 327 -22.66 -10.61 29.18
C ASN A 327 -22.16 -10.27 27.78
N ASP A 328 -21.11 -9.46 27.68
CA ASP A 328 -20.52 -9.14 26.38
C ASP A 328 -19.86 -10.38 25.75
N VAL A 329 -20.15 -10.61 24.48
CA VAL A 329 -19.55 -11.73 23.75
C VAL A 329 -18.14 -11.36 23.32
N LYS A 330 -17.19 -12.18 23.77
CA LYS A 330 -15.74 -12.02 23.53
C LYS A 330 -15.15 -13.30 22.94
N HIS A 331 -13.88 -13.23 22.52
CA HIS A 331 -13.07 -14.38 22.07
C HIS A 331 -13.64 -15.17 20.88
N VAL A 332 -14.47 -14.54 20.05
CA VAL A 332 -15.03 -15.15 18.85
C VAL A 332 -14.56 -14.43 17.60
N ARG A 333 -14.50 -15.15 16.48
CA ARG A 333 -14.24 -14.52 15.17
C ARG A 333 -15.38 -13.58 14.82
N GLN A 334 -15.09 -12.52 14.07
CA GLN A 334 -16.07 -11.51 13.67
C GLN A 334 -17.35 -12.12 13.08
N GLN A 335 -17.21 -13.12 12.20
CA GLN A 335 -18.32 -13.85 11.55
C GLN A 335 -19.33 -14.46 12.53
N TYR A 336 -18.85 -14.88 13.71
CA TYR A 336 -19.69 -15.44 14.76
C TYR A 336 -20.20 -14.36 15.69
N GLY A 337 -19.30 -13.46 16.14
CA GLY A 337 -19.60 -12.42 17.13
C GLY A 337 -20.72 -11.48 16.71
N ILE A 338 -20.77 -11.07 15.43
CA ILE A 338 -21.81 -10.16 14.96
C ILE A 338 -23.23 -10.73 15.03
N ASN A 339 -23.40 -12.05 15.16
CA ASN A 339 -24.72 -12.66 15.27
C ASN A 339 -25.37 -12.39 16.65
N TYR A 340 -24.60 -11.90 17.62
CA TYR A 340 -25.07 -11.41 18.93
C TYR A 340 -25.44 -9.92 18.91
N GLY A 341 -25.42 -9.30 17.73
CA GLY A 341 -25.70 -7.88 17.54
C GLY A 341 -24.47 -6.98 17.76
N PRO A 342 -24.64 -5.67 17.58
CA PRO A 342 -23.55 -4.72 17.68
C PRO A 342 -23.21 -4.42 19.14
N HIS A 343 -21.95 -4.05 19.39
CA HIS A 343 -21.52 -3.57 20.70
C HIS A 343 -22.15 -2.21 21.04
N ILE A 344 -22.06 -1.25 20.10
CA ILE A 344 -22.79 0.02 20.17
C ILE A 344 -23.90 0.00 19.13
N LYS A 345 -25.15 0.05 19.59
CA LYS A 345 -26.33 0.05 18.73
C LYS A 345 -26.42 1.35 17.92
N CYS A 346 -27.12 1.28 16.79
CA CYS A 346 -27.58 2.47 16.10
C CYS A 346 -28.37 3.38 17.07
N PRO A 347 -28.08 4.69 17.14
CA PRO A 347 -28.80 5.64 18.00
C PRO A 347 -30.25 5.91 17.54
N HIS A 348 -30.60 5.56 16.31
CA HIS A 348 -31.94 5.78 15.75
C HIS A 348 -32.87 4.62 16.06
N THR A 349 -34.04 4.90 16.64
CA THR A 349 -35.03 3.89 17.05
C THR A 349 -35.96 3.42 15.92
N ASP A 350 -36.17 4.26 14.90
CA ASP A 350 -36.95 3.92 13.71
C ASP A 350 -36.08 4.07 12.45
N VAL A 351 -35.72 2.93 11.86
CA VAL A 351 -34.90 2.85 10.65
C VAL A 351 -35.72 2.26 9.51
N GLN A 352 -35.77 2.96 8.37
CA GLN A 352 -36.50 2.51 7.19
C GLN A 352 -35.59 2.33 5.98
N MET A 353 -35.72 1.16 5.34
CA MET A 353 -34.98 0.85 4.11
C MET A 353 -35.70 1.40 2.89
N ILE A 354 -34.94 2.12 2.05
CA ILE A 354 -35.31 2.54 0.72
C ILE A 354 -34.56 1.65 -0.27
N PHE A 355 -35.19 1.26 -1.38
CA PHE A 355 -34.58 0.41 -2.39
C PHE A 355 -34.48 1.19 -3.69
N ILE A 356 -33.31 1.14 -4.30
CA ILE A 356 -32.97 1.82 -5.55
C ILE A 356 -32.49 0.72 -6.50
N PHE A 357 -33.21 0.46 -7.60
CA PHE A 357 -32.93 -0.70 -8.44
C PHE A 357 -33.49 -0.56 -9.86
N PRO A 358 -32.91 -1.25 -10.86
CA PRO A 358 -33.48 -1.32 -12.20
C PRO A 358 -34.87 -1.96 -12.16
N LYS A 359 -35.82 -1.50 -13.00
CA LYS A 359 -37.15 -2.14 -13.10
C LYS A 359 -37.07 -3.65 -13.37
N SER A 360 -36.06 -4.09 -14.13
CA SER A 360 -35.75 -5.50 -14.41
C SER A 360 -35.47 -6.33 -13.15
N SER A 361 -35.04 -5.70 -12.06
CA SER A 361 -34.55 -6.35 -10.83
C SER A 361 -35.57 -6.37 -9.67
N ILE A 362 -36.86 -6.21 -9.98
CA ILE A 362 -37.93 -6.15 -8.97
C ILE A 362 -38.01 -7.42 -8.10
N THR A 363 -37.74 -8.59 -8.69
CA THR A 363 -37.80 -9.88 -7.98
C THR A 363 -36.63 -10.01 -7.01
N GLU A 364 -35.44 -9.62 -7.44
CA GLU A 364 -34.22 -9.55 -6.66
C GLU A 364 -34.39 -8.58 -5.48
N ALA A 365 -34.93 -7.39 -5.73
CA ALA A 365 -35.23 -6.41 -4.69
C ALA A 365 -36.18 -6.98 -3.63
N ARG A 366 -37.28 -7.63 -4.04
CA ARG A 366 -38.22 -8.28 -3.11
C ARG A 366 -37.55 -9.37 -2.27
N ASN A 367 -36.72 -10.21 -2.89
CA ASN A 367 -36.00 -11.26 -2.17
C ASN A 367 -35.01 -10.67 -1.16
N LEU A 368 -34.25 -9.64 -1.56
CA LEU A 368 -33.30 -8.98 -0.67
C LEU A 368 -33.99 -8.29 0.51
N ILE A 369 -35.13 -7.62 0.28
CA ILE A 369 -35.99 -7.07 1.35
C ILE A 369 -36.35 -8.17 2.36
N GLN A 370 -36.81 -9.33 1.87
CA GLN A 370 -37.18 -10.43 2.76
C GLN A 370 -35.99 -10.94 3.57
N TYR A 371 -34.82 -11.13 2.93
CA TYR A 371 -33.62 -11.57 3.63
C TYR A 371 -33.15 -10.57 4.68
N MET A 372 -33.23 -9.27 4.40
CA MET A 372 -32.84 -8.22 5.35
C MET A 372 -33.86 -8.05 6.48
N ARG A 373 -35.17 -8.17 6.23
CA ARG A 373 -36.19 -8.01 7.28
C ARG A 373 -36.33 -9.23 8.18
N LYS A 374 -36.36 -10.43 7.59
CA LYS A 374 -36.66 -11.66 8.33
C LYS A 374 -35.40 -12.45 8.70
N GLY A 375 -34.27 -12.18 8.05
CA GLY A 375 -33.10 -13.04 8.14
C GLY A 375 -33.37 -14.42 7.54
N GLY A 376 -32.66 -15.42 8.03
CA GLY A 376 -32.93 -16.82 7.74
C GLY A 376 -32.52 -17.28 6.34
N TYR A 377 -31.66 -16.56 5.62
CA TYR A 377 -31.14 -17.02 4.32
C TYR A 377 -30.45 -18.37 4.53
N ARG A 378 -31.11 -19.44 4.04
CA ARG A 378 -30.72 -20.85 4.25
C ARG A 378 -30.45 -21.20 5.72
N GLY A 379 -31.14 -20.54 6.66
CA GLY A 379 -30.97 -20.74 8.10
C GLY A 379 -29.69 -20.17 8.72
N GLN A 380 -28.91 -19.39 7.97
CA GLN A 380 -27.58 -18.93 8.40
C GLN A 380 -27.48 -17.42 8.68
N SER A 381 -28.37 -16.59 8.12
CA SER A 381 -28.35 -15.13 8.37
C SER A 381 -29.33 -14.69 9.45
N LYS A 382 -29.02 -13.61 10.18
CA LYS A 382 -29.96 -12.87 11.01
C LYS A 382 -30.60 -11.71 10.23
N ALA A 383 -31.68 -11.14 10.77
CA ALA A 383 -32.29 -9.93 10.24
C ALA A 383 -31.38 -8.71 10.42
N LEU A 384 -31.54 -7.68 9.59
CA LEU A 384 -30.79 -6.43 9.69
C LEU A 384 -30.96 -5.76 11.06
N SER A 385 -32.17 -5.83 11.64
CA SER A 385 -32.45 -5.33 12.99
C SER A 385 -31.53 -5.91 14.06
N ASN A 386 -31.13 -7.18 13.92
CA ASN A 386 -30.15 -7.81 14.79
C ASN A 386 -28.77 -7.17 14.67
N TYR A 387 -28.29 -6.98 13.43
CA TYR A 387 -26.94 -6.45 13.19
C TYR A 387 -26.80 -4.96 13.53
N ILE A 388 -27.88 -4.18 13.44
CA ILE A 388 -27.85 -2.75 13.79
C ILE A 388 -28.32 -2.46 15.22
N GLY A 389 -28.96 -3.43 15.88
CA GLY A 389 -29.48 -3.30 17.23
C GLY A 389 -30.70 -2.38 17.36
N SER A 390 -31.45 -2.16 16.29
CA SER A 390 -32.62 -1.26 16.24
C SER A 390 -33.72 -1.83 15.34
N ASN A 391 -34.94 -1.28 15.45
CA ASN A 391 -36.05 -1.72 14.62
C ASN A 391 -35.83 -1.29 13.17
N VAL A 392 -36.13 -2.20 12.23
CA VAL A 392 -35.96 -1.97 10.80
C VAL A 392 -37.24 -2.29 10.05
N ALA A 393 -37.79 -1.28 9.40
CA ALA A 393 -38.88 -1.40 8.45
C ALA A 393 -38.42 -1.07 7.03
N TYR A 394 -39.33 -1.20 6.07
CA TYR A 394 -39.16 -0.69 4.71
C TYR A 394 -40.03 0.55 4.58
N ALA A 395 -39.56 1.52 3.81
CA ALA A 395 -40.29 2.76 3.59
C ALA A 395 -41.57 2.52 2.77
N ASP A 396 -42.43 3.53 2.74
CA ASP A 396 -43.60 3.52 1.86
C ASP A 396 -43.21 3.35 0.38
N LYS A 397 -44.14 2.81 -0.44
CA LYS A 397 -43.94 2.59 -1.87
C LYS A 397 -43.38 3.83 -2.58
N GLY A 398 -43.80 5.03 -2.19
CA GLY A 398 -43.34 6.28 -2.79
C GLY A 398 -41.85 6.57 -2.60
N PHE A 399 -41.18 5.97 -1.62
CA PHE A 399 -39.74 6.14 -1.43
C PHE A 399 -38.91 5.20 -2.31
N HIS A 400 -39.41 4.03 -2.71
CA HIS A 400 -38.62 3.11 -3.54
C HIS A 400 -38.39 3.67 -4.95
N ILE A 401 -37.13 3.74 -5.38
CA ILE A 401 -36.73 4.31 -6.67
C ILE A 401 -36.49 3.18 -7.67
N GLN A 402 -37.21 3.23 -8.79
CA GLN A 402 -37.05 2.33 -9.93
C GLN A 402 -36.60 3.13 -11.14
N PHE A 403 -35.58 2.63 -11.85
CA PHE A 403 -35.05 3.26 -13.06
C PHE A 403 -34.99 2.27 -14.23
N GLU A 404 -34.95 2.77 -15.46
CA GLU A 404 -34.86 1.96 -16.69
C GLU A 404 -33.46 1.98 -17.28
N ASP A 405 -32.75 3.11 -17.21
CA ASP A 405 -31.39 3.25 -17.72
C ASP A 405 -30.39 2.57 -16.79
N GLU A 406 -30.00 1.34 -17.15
CA GLU A 406 -28.99 0.58 -16.42
C GLU A 406 -27.55 1.09 -16.66
N VAL A 407 -27.32 1.93 -17.67
CA VAL A 407 -26.00 2.50 -18.00
C VAL A 407 -25.79 3.83 -17.27
N ASN A 408 -26.79 4.70 -17.27
CA ASN A 408 -26.76 5.99 -16.57
C ASN A 408 -28.06 6.24 -15.76
N PRO A 409 -28.20 5.62 -14.58
CA PRO A 409 -29.37 5.79 -13.73
C PRO A 409 -29.48 7.17 -13.05
N VAL A 410 -28.46 8.02 -13.13
CA VAL A 410 -28.35 9.27 -12.35
C VAL A 410 -29.55 10.21 -12.56
N PRO A 411 -29.97 10.54 -13.80
CA PRO A 411 -31.04 11.51 -14.02
C PRO A 411 -32.40 11.01 -13.51
N GLU A 412 -32.66 9.71 -13.61
CA GLU A 412 -33.89 9.11 -13.11
C GLU A 412 -33.94 9.10 -11.58
N VAL A 413 -32.81 8.76 -10.93
CA VAL A 413 -32.69 8.80 -9.46
C VAL A 413 -32.83 10.24 -8.95
N GLU A 414 -32.16 11.21 -9.58
CA GLU A 414 -32.27 12.63 -9.21
C GLU A 414 -33.72 13.12 -9.31
N ARG A 415 -34.42 12.80 -10.39
CA ARG A 415 -35.84 13.14 -10.56
C ARG A 415 -36.73 12.49 -9.51
N ALA A 416 -36.47 11.23 -9.16
CA ALA A 416 -37.25 10.52 -8.14
C ALA A 416 -37.10 11.15 -6.75
N LEU A 417 -35.92 11.68 -6.42
CA LEU A 417 -35.67 12.38 -5.15
C LEU A 417 -36.40 13.74 -5.05
N GLN A 418 -36.92 14.29 -6.16
CA GLN A 418 -37.73 15.51 -6.15
C GLN A 418 -39.21 15.26 -5.82
N ALA A 419 -39.61 14.00 -5.62
CA ALA A 419 -40.98 13.64 -5.27
C ALA A 419 -41.40 14.15 -3.88
N GLU A 420 -42.71 14.30 -3.68
CA GLU A 420 -43.29 14.90 -2.47
C GLU A 420 -42.93 14.15 -1.18
N CYS A 421 -42.75 12.82 -1.26
CA CYS A 421 -42.32 11.99 -0.13
C CYS A 421 -40.92 12.35 0.40
N TYR A 422 -40.01 12.79 -0.48
CA TYR A 422 -38.66 13.21 -0.10
C TYR A 422 -38.64 14.65 0.40
N LYS A 423 -39.48 15.52 -0.17
CA LYS A 423 -39.65 16.91 0.31
C LYS A 423 -40.24 16.96 1.72
N ASN A 424 -41.23 16.11 2.00
CA ASN A 424 -41.91 16.01 3.29
C ASN A 424 -41.44 14.78 4.11
N LYS A 425 -40.16 14.41 3.97
CA LYS A 425 -39.58 13.27 4.69
C LYS A 425 -39.70 13.48 6.20
N ASP A 426 -40.16 12.46 6.93
CA ASP A 426 -40.22 12.53 8.39
C ASP A 426 -38.79 12.49 8.96
N ASN A 427 -38.36 13.60 9.58
CA ASN A 427 -37.02 13.73 10.14
C ASN A 427 -36.81 12.90 11.41
N ARG A 428 -37.87 12.31 11.99
CA ARG A 428 -37.75 11.36 13.10
C ARG A 428 -37.34 9.96 12.63
N ILE A 429 -37.55 9.65 11.35
CA ILE A 429 -37.22 8.37 10.74
C ILE A 429 -35.84 8.48 10.09
N LYS A 430 -34.95 7.55 10.41
CA LYS A 430 -33.66 7.45 9.73
C LYS A 430 -33.80 6.51 8.53
N TYR A 431 -33.57 7.05 7.34
CA TYR A 431 -33.66 6.27 6.11
C TYR A 431 -32.28 5.74 5.70
N VAL A 432 -32.24 4.53 5.17
CA VAL A 432 -31.04 3.92 4.58
C VAL A 432 -31.34 3.41 3.18
N GLY A 433 -30.53 3.81 2.20
CA GLY A 433 -30.67 3.38 0.81
C GLY A 433 -29.98 2.04 0.56
N ILE A 434 -30.69 1.10 -0.07
CA ILE A 434 -30.14 -0.16 -0.59
C ILE A 434 -30.13 -0.07 -2.12
N TYR A 435 -28.96 0.12 -2.69
CA TYR A 435 -28.79 0.25 -4.13
C TYR A 435 -28.37 -1.07 -4.75
N ILE A 436 -29.23 -1.66 -5.58
CA ILE A 436 -28.91 -2.84 -6.40
C ILE A 436 -28.35 -2.32 -7.71
N SER A 437 -27.03 -2.26 -7.81
CA SER A 437 -26.37 -1.65 -8.96
C SER A 437 -26.24 -2.65 -10.10
N PRO A 438 -26.72 -2.31 -11.31
CA PRO A 438 -26.40 -3.06 -12.52
C PRO A 438 -24.97 -2.79 -13.00
N ILE A 439 -24.37 -1.70 -12.51
CA ILE A 439 -23.02 -1.27 -12.84
C ILE A 439 -22.04 -1.95 -11.89
N HIS A 440 -21.02 -2.59 -12.44
CA HIS A 440 -19.98 -3.20 -11.65
C HIS A 440 -19.16 -2.11 -10.93
N LYS A 441 -18.78 -2.31 -9.65
CA LYS A 441 -17.97 -1.34 -8.90
C LYS A 441 -16.64 -0.98 -9.60
N TYR A 442 -16.14 -1.87 -10.46
CA TYR A 442 -14.94 -1.69 -11.29
C TYR A 442 -15.28 -1.63 -12.78
N ALA A 443 -16.45 -1.11 -13.12
CA ALA A 443 -16.88 -0.87 -14.49
C ALA A 443 -15.78 -0.19 -15.32
N SER A 444 -15.60 -0.68 -16.54
CA SER A 444 -14.49 -0.35 -17.44
C SER A 444 -14.52 1.09 -17.97
N ALA A 445 -15.70 1.71 -17.95
CA ALA A 445 -15.97 3.05 -18.45
C ALA A 445 -15.97 4.04 -17.28
N HIS A 446 -15.24 5.15 -17.44
CA HIS A 446 -15.19 6.25 -16.46
C HIS A 446 -16.59 6.71 -16.06
N GLU A 447 -17.50 6.82 -17.04
CA GLU A 447 -18.89 7.24 -16.88
C GLU A 447 -19.71 6.36 -15.93
N GLU A 448 -19.51 5.04 -15.99
CA GLU A 448 -20.20 4.07 -15.12
C GLU A 448 -19.74 4.20 -13.65
N LYS A 449 -18.43 4.42 -13.42
CA LYS A 449 -17.89 4.65 -12.08
C LYS A 449 -18.36 5.98 -11.50
N GLU A 450 -18.45 7.02 -12.32
CA GLU A 450 -19.02 8.31 -11.94
C GLU A 450 -20.50 8.18 -11.52
N CYS A 451 -21.30 7.38 -12.24
CA CYS A 451 -22.70 7.14 -11.88
C CYS A 451 -22.86 6.60 -10.45
N TYR A 452 -22.01 5.66 -10.04
CA TYR A 452 -22.02 5.12 -8.68
C TYR A 452 -21.78 6.20 -7.62
N TYR A 453 -20.75 7.03 -7.81
CA TYR A 453 -20.44 8.10 -6.86
C TYR A 453 -21.52 9.18 -6.87
N LYS A 454 -22.09 9.48 -8.04
CA LYS A 454 -23.13 10.49 -8.19
C LYS A 454 -24.44 10.12 -7.51
N ILE A 455 -24.88 8.86 -7.65
CA ILE A 455 -26.03 8.35 -6.88
C ILE A 455 -25.75 8.45 -5.38
N LYS A 456 -24.53 8.11 -4.94
CA LYS A 456 -24.16 8.22 -3.52
C LYS A 456 -24.25 9.67 -3.04
N GLU A 457 -23.71 10.63 -3.78
CA GLU A 457 -23.79 12.06 -3.48
C GLU A 457 -25.26 12.53 -3.41
N LEU A 458 -26.09 12.14 -4.38
CA LEU A 458 -27.51 12.52 -4.44
C LEU A 458 -28.26 12.06 -3.19
N LEU A 459 -28.09 10.82 -2.75
CA LEU A 459 -28.79 10.30 -1.57
C LEU A 459 -28.26 10.93 -0.27
N LEU A 460 -26.95 11.18 -0.19
CA LEU A 460 -26.35 11.84 0.98
C LEU A 460 -26.85 13.28 1.17
N LYS A 461 -27.16 14.02 0.09
CA LYS A 461 -27.81 15.34 0.15
C LYS A 461 -29.18 15.33 0.86
N TYR A 462 -29.83 14.17 0.95
CA TYR A 462 -31.09 13.97 1.67
C TYR A 462 -30.90 13.30 3.04
N ASP A 463 -29.65 13.22 3.53
CA ASP A 463 -29.28 12.54 4.77
C ASP A 463 -29.59 11.01 4.76
N ILE A 464 -29.46 10.41 3.57
CA ILE A 464 -29.72 8.98 3.34
C ILE A 464 -28.39 8.28 2.99
N PRO A 465 -27.73 7.60 3.95
CA PRO A 465 -26.58 6.79 3.64
C PRO A 465 -26.97 5.58 2.78
N THR A 466 -26.13 5.23 1.81
CA THR A 466 -26.42 4.17 0.83
C THR A 466 -25.49 2.96 0.99
N GLN A 467 -26.06 1.76 1.07
CA GLN A 467 -25.37 0.48 0.93
C GLN A 467 -25.62 -0.09 -0.47
N CYS A 468 -24.56 -0.28 -1.25
CA CYS A 468 -24.64 -0.83 -2.60
C CYS A 468 -24.35 -2.34 -2.59
N ILE A 469 -25.04 -3.06 -3.48
CA ILE A 469 -24.77 -4.45 -3.84
C ILE A 469 -24.76 -4.59 -5.37
N ASP A 470 -23.73 -5.27 -5.87
CA ASP A 470 -23.57 -5.57 -7.29
C ASP A 470 -24.53 -6.70 -7.70
N ARG A 471 -25.38 -6.43 -8.70
CA ARG A 471 -26.44 -7.33 -9.15
C ARG A 471 -25.90 -8.68 -9.63
N GLU A 472 -24.86 -8.66 -10.47
CA GLU A 472 -24.30 -9.88 -11.05
C GLU A 472 -23.59 -10.74 -10.01
N LYS A 473 -22.79 -10.12 -9.14
CA LYS A 473 -22.10 -10.82 -8.04
C LYS A 473 -23.10 -11.45 -7.06
N MET A 474 -24.18 -10.72 -6.74
CA MET A 474 -25.26 -11.23 -5.90
C MET A 474 -25.88 -12.49 -6.53
N ASN A 475 -26.32 -12.40 -7.78
CA ASN A 475 -26.99 -13.49 -8.48
C ASN A 475 -26.06 -14.70 -8.64
N THR A 476 -24.81 -14.47 -9.04
CA THR A 476 -23.78 -15.51 -9.18
C THR A 476 -23.56 -16.26 -7.86
N MET A 477 -23.50 -15.55 -6.74
CA MET A 477 -23.32 -16.16 -5.42
C MET A 477 -24.55 -16.98 -5.01
N ILE A 478 -25.75 -16.42 -5.18
CA ILE A 478 -27.02 -17.10 -4.85
C ILE A 478 -27.17 -18.39 -5.66
N ASP A 479 -26.85 -18.36 -6.96
CA ASP A 479 -26.94 -19.53 -7.82
C ASP A 479 -25.86 -20.58 -7.51
N LYS A 480 -24.65 -20.13 -7.11
CA LYS A 480 -23.62 -21.03 -6.58
C LYS A 480 -24.06 -21.70 -5.28
N ASP A 481 -24.69 -20.96 -4.38
CA ASP A 481 -25.23 -21.50 -3.13
C ASP A 481 -26.35 -22.52 -3.39
N LYS A 482 -27.22 -22.28 -4.39
CA LYS A 482 -28.22 -23.26 -4.86
C LYS A 482 -27.57 -24.55 -5.35
N ARG A 483 -26.53 -24.45 -6.19
CA ARG A 483 -25.84 -25.63 -6.74
C ARG A 483 -25.03 -26.41 -5.72
N THR A 484 -24.40 -25.71 -4.78
CA THR A 484 -23.47 -26.32 -3.80
C THR A 484 -24.11 -26.65 -2.46
N GLN A 485 -25.38 -26.29 -2.25
CA GLN A 485 -26.08 -26.35 -0.96
C GLN A 485 -25.33 -25.61 0.17
N LYS A 486 -24.55 -24.59 -0.18
CA LYS A 486 -23.88 -23.67 0.76
C LYS A 486 -24.74 -22.43 0.99
N ALA A 487 -24.29 -21.56 1.90
CA ALA A 487 -24.95 -20.31 2.24
C ALA A 487 -23.96 -19.14 2.29
N ASN A 488 -23.05 -19.06 1.31
CA ASN A 488 -22.02 -18.03 1.30
C ASN A 488 -22.60 -16.61 1.18
N PHE A 489 -23.78 -16.45 0.58
CA PHE A 489 -24.48 -15.17 0.50
C PHE A 489 -24.90 -14.63 1.89
N ALA A 490 -25.00 -15.50 2.92
CA ALA A 490 -25.21 -15.04 4.29
C ALA A 490 -24.07 -14.14 4.77
N TYR A 491 -22.83 -14.39 4.35
CA TYR A 491 -21.69 -13.51 4.65
C TYR A 491 -21.80 -12.15 3.94
N THR A 492 -22.40 -12.09 2.76
CA THR A 492 -22.70 -10.82 2.09
C THR A 492 -23.70 -10.01 2.91
N LEU A 493 -24.78 -10.63 3.39
CA LEU A 493 -25.77 -9.99 4.25
C LEU A 493 -25.17 -9.51 5.58
N GLN A 494 -24.28 -10.31 6.17
CA GLN A 494 -23.51 -9.92 7.37
C GLN A 494 -22.64 -8.68 7.10
N ASN A 495 -21.86 -8.68 6.01
CA ASN A 495 -21.03 -7.53 5.64
C ASN A 495 -21.86 -6.26 5.42
N MET A 496 -23.02 -6.39 4.73
CA MET A 496 -23.95 -5.27 4.56
C MET A 496 -24.50 -4.79 5.90
N GLY A 497 -24.91 -5.70 6.79
CA GLY A 497 -25.45 -5.33 8.11
C GLY A 497 -24.45 -4.57 8.98
N VAL A 498 -23.19 -5.04 9.00
CA VAL A 498 -22.08 -4.38 9.71
C VAL A 498 -21.80 -2.99 9.16
N ALA A 499 -21.72 -2.85 7.82
CA ALA A 499 -21.50 -1.56 7.19
C ALA A 499 -22.67 -0.59 7.41
N ILE A 500 -23.91 -1.08 7.34
CA ILE A 500 -25.12 -0.27 7.62
C ILE A 500 -25.12 0.19 9.08
N CYS A 501 -24.78 -0.67 10.04
CA CYS A 501 -24.67 -0.29 11.45
C CYS A 501 -23.70 0.90 11.62
N ALA A 502 -22.51 0.83 11.02
CA ALA A 502 -21.52 1.90 11.05
C ALA A 502 -21.95 3.18 10.31
N LYS A 503 -22.67 3.05 9.19
CA LYS A 503 -23.25 4.19 8.46
C LYS A 503 -24.33 4.92 9.24
N LEU A 504 -25.00 4.22 10.14
CA LEU A 504 -26.03 4.77 11.01
C LEU A 504 -25.48 5.22 12.38
N GLY A 505 -24.16 5.22 12.58
CA GLY A 505 -23.51 5.70 13.80
C GLY A 505 -23.35 4.65 14.92
N GLY A 506 -23.68 3.37 14.66
CA GLY A 506 -23.37 2.27 15.57
C GLY A 506 -21.94 1.74 15.41
N SER A 507 -21.48 0.95 16.38
CA SER A 507 -20.21 0.23 16.31
C SER A 507 -20.46 -1.28 16.42
N PRO A 508 -20.31 -2.04 15.31
CA PRO A 508 -20.57 -3.47 15.28
C PRO A 508 -19.79 -4.27 16.32
N TRP A 509 -18.52 -3.93 16.51
CA TRP A 509 -17.65 -4.50 17.53
C TRP A 509 -16.49 -3.56 17.82
N LEU A 510 -15.92 -3.67 19.02
CA LEU A 510 -14.77 -2.89 19.48
C LEU A 510 -13.58 -3.79 19.85
N LEU A 511 -12.44 -3.16 20.14
CA LEU A 511 -11.28 -3.82 20.72
C LEU A 511 -11.55 -4.15 22.19
N ASP A 512 -11.12 -5.32 22.65
CA ASP A 512 -11.17 -5.68 24.07
C ASP A 512 -10.02 -5.03 24.83
N GLU A 513 -10.14 -3.72 25.04
CA GLU A 513 -9.16 -2.88 25.74
C GLU A 513 -9.81 -2.10 26.87
N THR A 514 -9.01 -1.83 27.90
CA THR A 514 -9.39 -0.87 28.94
C THR A 514 -9.34 0.54 28.36
N GLU A 515 -10.35 1.37 28.62
CA GLU A 515 -10.36 2.78 28.20
C GLU A 515 -9.13 3.53 28.73
N LYS A 516 -8.52 4.31 27.84
CA LYS A 516 -7.36 5.18 28.12
C LYS A 516 -7.61 6.55 27.54
N LYS A 517 -6.97 7.57 28.11
CA LYS A 517 -7.01 8.94 27.59
C LYS A 517 -6.03 9.09 26.42
N GLU A 518 -6.34 8.47 25.29
CA GLU A 518 -5.51 8.51 24.09
C GLU A 518 -6.29 9.06 22.91
N LEU A 519 -5.62 9.87 22.10
CA LEU A 519 -6.13 10.32 20.80
C LEU A 519 -5.31 9.66 19.69
N ILE A 520 -5.97 8.84 18.87
CA ILE A 520 -5.37 8.22 17.69
C ILE A 520 -5.85 8.96 16.45
N ILE A 521 -4.92 9.51 15.67
CA ILE A 521 -5.19 10.23 14.43
C ILE A 521 -4.68 9.39 13.24
N GLY A 522 -5.60 8.88 12.44
CA GLY A 522 -5.32 8.16 11.21
C GLY A 522 -5.29 9.09 10.00
N ILE A 523 -4.19 9.11 9.25
CA ILE A 523 -4.03 9.93 8.05
C ILE A 523 -3.82 9.03 6.83
N GLY A 524 -4.62 9.26 5.79
CA GLY A 524 -4.44 8.63 4.48
C GLY A 524 -4.63 9.63 3.36
N ALA A 525 -4.13 9.27 2.17
CA ALA A 525 -4.37 10.06 0.97
C ALA A 525 -4.51 9.17 -0.25
N PHE A 526 -5.30 9.62 -1.21
CA PHE A 526 -5.50 8.98 -2.50
C PHE A 526 -5.09 9.93 -3.63
N ARG A 527 -4.74 9.37 -4.79
CA ARG A 527 -4.45 10.14 -6.01
C ARG A 527 -5.51 9.82 -7.04
N SER A 528 -6.33 10.80 -7.41
CA SER A 528 -7.26 10.66 -8.53
C SER A 528 -6.53 10.75 -9.87
N ASP A 529 -7.10 10.16 -10.92
CA ASP A 529 -6.54 10.16 -12.28
C ASP A 529 -6.42 11.59 -12.86
N ASN A 530 -7.25 12.53 -12.38
CA ASN A 530 -7.26 13.95 -12.78
C ASN A 530 -6.42 14.91 -11.89
N GLN A 531 -5.24 14.47 -11.45
CA GLN A 531 -4.16 15.35 -10.93
C GLN A 531 -4.34 16.13 -9.61
N GLN A 532 -5.12 15.64 -8.63
CA GLN A 532 -4.95 16.09 -7.25
C GLN A 532 -4.79 14.91 -6.29
N TYR A 533 -3.83 15.05 -5.37
CA TYR A 533 -3.82 14.22 -4.19
C TYR A 533 -4.83 14.78 -3.20
N ILE A 534 -5.54 13.90 -2.53
CA ILE A 534 -6.57 14.25 -1.56
C ILE A 534 -6.29 13.49 -0.28
N GLY A 535 -6.36 14.17 0.86
CA GLY A 535 -6.06 13.63 2.18
C GLY A 535 -7.28 13.63 3.11
N ALA A 536 -7.26 12.73 4.08
CA ALA A 536 -8.22 12.72 5.17
C ALA A 536 -7.53 12.38 6.49
N ALA A 537 -8.02 12.97 7.58
CA ALA A 537 -7.61 12.70 8.95
C ALA A 537 -8.82 12.19 9.74
N PHE A 538 -8.64 11.10 10.49
CA PHE A 538 -9.67 10.45 11.28
C PHE A 538 -9.23 10.36 12.72
N SER A 539 -10.13 10.60 13.66
CA SER A 539 -9.86 10.49 15.08
C SER A 539 -10.58 9.28 15.70
N PHE A 540 -9.86 8.56 16.53
CA PHE A 540 -10.34 7.40 17.28
C PHE A 540 -9.87 7.48 18.73
N ASP A 541 -10.62 6.82 19.62
CA ASP A 541 -10.12 6.46 20.94
C ASP A 541 -9.31 5.15 20.89
N ASN A 542 -8.81 4.66 22.03
CA ASN A 542 -8.02 3.42 22.09
C ASN A 542 -8.85 2.13 21.96
N THR A 543 -10.18 2.20 22.09
CA THR A 543 -11.09 1.05 21.94
C THR A 543 -11.52 0.84 20.49
N GLY A 544 -11.23 1.82 19.62
CA GLY A 544 -11.55 1.80 18.19
C GLY A 544 -12.85 2.54 17.86
N VAL A 545 -13.46 3.24 18.82
CA VAL A 545 -14.62 4.10 18.58
C VAL A 545 -14.17 5.28 17.73
N PHE A 546 -14.94 5.54 16.69
CA PHE A 546 -14.75 6.65 15.79
C PHE A 546 -15.34 7.93 16.38
N ASN A 547 -14.56 9.00 16.41
CA ASN A 547 -14.99 10.30 16.94
C ASN A 547 -15.39 11.25 15.82
N ASP A 548 -14.44 11.60 14.96
CA ASP A 548 -14.60 12.64 13.95
C ASP A 548 -13.60 12.48 12.79
N TYR A 549 -13.88 13.10 11.65
CA TYR A 549 -12.98 13.14 10.50
C TYR A 549 -12.88 14.52 9.88
N SER A 550 -11.82 14.74 9.12
CA SER A 550 -11.63 15.95 8.31
C SER A 550 -11.02 15.58 6.98
N TYR A 551 -11.45 16.30 5.94
CA TYR A 551 -11.06 16.11 4.55
C TYR A 551 -10.33 17.35 4.05
N PHE A 552 -9.30 17.17 3.21
CA PHE A 552 -8.49 18.27 2.69
C PHE A 552 -7.81 17.92 1.36
N GLU A 553 -7.44 18.92 0.58
CA GLU A 553 -6.69 18.74 -0.67
C GLU A 553 -5.19 18.69 -0.34
N LYS A 554 -4.50 17.62 -0.78
CA LYS A 554 -3.11 17.38 -0.40
C LYS A 554 -2.11 18.29 -1.14
N SER A 555 -2.54 19.18 -2.03
CA SER A 555 -1.65 20.21 -2.60
C SER A 555 -1.06 21.13 -1.53
N GLU A 556 -1.70 21.23 -0.36
CA GLU A 556 -1.23 22.08 0.73
C GLU A 556 -0.90 21.22 1.94
N LEU A 557 0.39 20.93 2.14
CA LEU A 557 0.89 20.29 3.36
C LEU A 557 0.44 21.04 4.63
N ASP A 558 0.16 22.34 4.52
CA ASP A 558 -0.35 23.17 5.60
C ASP A 558 -1.81 22.80 5.98
N GLU A 559 -2.63 22.31 5.03
CA GLU A 559 -3.97 21.78 5.32
C GLU A 559 -3.92 20.48 6.14
N LEU A 560 -2.99 19.56 5.81
CA LEU A 560 -2.77 18.35 6.61
C LEU A 560 -2.43 18.70 8.07
N VAL A 561 -1.52 19.65 8.23
CA VAL A 561 -1.07 20.15 9.53
C VAL A 561 -2.23 20.81 10.27
N GLY A 562 -3.06 21.60 9.58
CA GLY A 562 -4.30 22.18 10.10
C GLY A 562 -5.31 21.12 10.55
N ALA A 563 -5.50 20.05 9.78
CA ALA A 563 -6.41 18.95 10.13
C ALA A 563 -5.97 18.22 11.41
N ILE A 564 -4.67 17.97 11.58
CA ILE A 564 -4.13 17.39 12.82
C ILE A 564 -4.40 18.32 14.01
N LYS A 565 -4.11 19.62 13.85
CA LYS A 565 -4.36 20.63 14.90
C LYS A 565 -5.85 20.68 15.28
N MET A 566 -6.75 20.68 14.31
CA MET A 566 -8.19 20.71 14.56
C MET A 566 -8.68 19.44 15.25
N ALA A 567 -8.18 18.26 14.88
CA ALA A 567 -8.52 17.00 15.55
C ALA A 567 -8.13 17.03 17.04
N ILE A 568 -6.95 17.57 17.36
CA ILE A 568 -6.49 17.72 18.75
C ILE A 568 -7.38 18.70 19.54
N ILE A 569 -7.71 19.85 18.95
CA ILE A 569 -8.58 20.86 19.57
C ILE A 569 -9.98 20.30 19.82
N ARG A 570 -10.60 19.67 18.81
CA ARG A 570 -11.94 19.08 18.93
C ARG A 570 -11.99 18.01 20.00
N TYR A 571 -11.03 17.08 20.00
CA TYR A 571 -10.95 16.05 21.03
C TYR A 571 -10.89 16.65 22.44
N SER A 572 -10.04 17.65 22.64
CA SER A 572 -9.82 18.30 23.94
C SER A 572 -11.00 19.17 24.40
N SER A 573 -11.88 19.58 23.48
CA SER A 573 -13.08 20.36 23.82
C SER A 573 -14.23 19.53 24.39
N VAL A 574 -14.25 18.21 24.10
CA VAL A 574 -15.32 17.28 24.51
C VAL A 574 -14.83 16.27 25.54
N ASN A 575 -13.53 15.95 25.53
CA ASN A 575 -12.90 14.99 26.42
C ASN A 575 -11.86 15.67 27.32
N ASN A 576 -11.44 14.95 28.37
CA ASN A 576 -10.25 15.34 29.12
C ASN A 576 -9.02 15.37 28.18
N PRO A 577 -8.02 16.22 28.44
CA PRO A 577 -6.78 16.24 27.67
C PRO A 577 -6.17 14.82 27.55
N PRO A 578 -5.75 14.40 26.36
CA PRO A 578 -5.16 13.07 26.17
C PRO A 578 -3.81 12.99 26.88
N GLU A 579 -3.48 11.83 27.46
CA GLU A 579 -2.18 11.54 28.07
C GLU A 579 -1.07 11.36 27.03
N ARG A 580 -1.44 10.97 25.80
CA ARG A 580 -0.56 10.88 24.63
C ARG A 580 -1.37 10.96 23.32
N ILE A 581 -0.70 11.39 22.26
CA ILE A 581 -1.28 11.47 20.91
C ILE A 581 -0.51 10.51 20.00
N ILE A 582 -1.24 9.71 19.22
CA ILE A 582 -0.66 8.76 18.26
C ILE A 582 -1.14 9.12 16.86
N ILE A 583 -0.21 9.29 15.93
CA ILE A 583 -0.51 9.62 14.53
C ILE A 583 -0.09 8.45 13.65
N HIS A 584 -1.07 7.80 13.02
CA HIS A 584 -0.84 6.75 12.01
C HIS A 584 -0.74 7.39 10.62
N TYR A 585 0.42 7.29 9.98
CA TYR A 585 0.68 7.95 8.70
C TYR A 585 0.96 6.96 7.57
N TYR A 586 0.22 7.07 6.46
CA TYR A 586 0.12 6.03 5.43
C TYR A 586 1.32 5.84 4.48
N LYS A 587 2.30 6.75 4.46
CA LYS A 587 3.46 6.68 3.56
C LYS A 587 4.74 7.11 4.24
N LYS A 588 5.88 6.72 3.67
CA LYS A 588 7.18 7.25 4.08
C LYS A 588 7.16 8.79 4.04
N ILE A 589 7.32 9.43 5.19
CA ILE A 589 7.31 10.88 5.33
C ILE A 589 8.60 11.43 4.73
N SER A 590 8.50 12.40 3.82
CA SER A 590 9.71 13.10 3.36
C SER A 590 10.28 13.94 4.49
N ARG A 591 11.49 13.63 4.97
CA ARG A 591 12.14 14.37 6.06
C ARG A 591 12.22 15.88 5.77
N LYS A 592 12.63 16.26 4.56
CA LYS A 592 12.85 17.67 4.19
C LYS A 592 11.58 18.47 3.97
N ARG A 593 10.50 17.82 3.51
CA ARG A 593 9.28 18.53 3.10
C ARG A 593 8.15 18.38 4.11
N GLU A 594 7.91 17.17 4.59
CA GLU A 594 6.72 16.83 5.37
C GLU A 594 7.03 16.71 6.86
N PHE A 595 8.08 15.97 7.23
CA PHE A 595 8.36 15.68 8.64
C PHE A 595 8.68 16.94 9.43
N LYS A 596 9.51 17.83 8.86
CA LYS A 596 9.87 19.09 9.50
C LYS A 596 8.65 19.98 9.76
N LYS A 597 7.71 20.09 8.82
CA LYS A 597 6.49 20.90 9.04
C LYS A 597 5.60 20.33 10.15
N VAL A 598 5.52 19.00 10.25
CA VAL A 598 4.81 18.35 11.35
C VAL A 598 5.53 18.60 12.68
N GLU A 599 6.86 18.47 12.73
CA GLU A 599 7.68 18.85 13.89
C GLU A 599 7.43 20.30 14.31
N ASP A 600 7.57 21.25 13.37
CA ASP A 600 7.42 22.69 13.59
C ASP A 600 6.00 23.03 14.11
N MET A 601 4.95 22.38 13.58
CA MET A 601 3.60 22.56 14.09
C MET A 601 3.42 21.98 15.50
N LEU A 602 3.89 20.76 15.76
CA LEU A 602 3.77 20.13 17.08
C LEU A 602 4.48 20.96 18.14
N GLN A 603 5.63 21.56 17.80
CA GLN A 603 6.31 22.54 18.66
C GLN A 603 5.45 23.80 18.88
N SER A 604 4.82 24.34 17.83
CA SER A 604 3.96 25.53 17.95
C SER A 604 2.73 25.31 18.86
N LEU A 605 2.24 24.07 18.97
CA LEU A 605 1.12 23.74 19.85
C LEU A 605 1.51 23.67 21.32
N SER A 606 2.80 23.62 21.66
CA SER A 606 3.31 23.53 23.03
C SER A 606 2.60 22.44 23.85
N LEU A 607 2.46 21.24 23.27
CA LEU A 607 1.77 20.12 23.90
C LEU A 607 2.65 19.49 24.99
N ASP A 608 2.12 19.37 26.20
CA ASP A 608 2.83 18.74 27.34
C ASP A 608 2.95 17.20 27.22
N VAL A 609 2.21 16.60 26.29
CA VAL A 609 2.07 15.15 26.13
C VAL A 609 2.91 14.60 24.97
N PRO A 610 3.38 13.34 25.02
CA PRO A 610 4.16 12.77 23.93
C PRO A 610 3.29 12.58 22.69
N VAL A 611 3.85 12.92 21.53
CA VAL A 611 3.24 12.73 20.22
C VAL A 611 4.05 11.69 19.47
N TYR A 612 3.46 10.51 19.26
CA TYR A 612 4.07 9.43 18.52
C TYR A 612 3.60 9.43 17.08
N ILE A 613 4.53 9.38 16.13
CA ILE A 613 4.23 9.17 14.72
C ILE A 613 4.60 7.74 14.36
N VAL A 614 3.59 6.95 13.97
CA VAL A 614 3.74 5.60 13.44
C VAL A 614 3.49 5.64 11.94
N THR A 615 4.57 5.60 11.17
CA THR A 615 4.48 5.50 9.71
C THR A 615 4.21 4.04 9.32
N ILE A 616 3.12 3.80 8.60
CA ILE A 616 2.64 2.47 8.22
C ILE A 616 2.72 2.33 6.71
N ASN A 617 3.73 1.62 6.23
CA ASN A 617 3.96 1.44 4.79
C ASN A 617 3.50 0.05 4.31
N LYS A 618 2.57 0.06 3.36
CA LYS A 618 2.00 -1.14 2.72
C LYS A 618 2.77 -1.64 1.48
N THR A 619 3.80 -0.91 1.04
CA THR A 619 4.53 -1.26 -0.18
C THR A 619 5.23 -2.62 -0.03
N GLU A 620 5.01 -3.49 -1.02
CA GLU A 620 5.58 -4.85 -1.05
C GLU A 620 6.89 -4.93 -1.83
N SER A 621 7.15 -3.95 -2.71
CA SER A 621 8.33 -3.90 -3.57
C SER A 621 9.51 -3.21 -2.89
N GLU A 622 10.71 -3.56 -3.34
CA GLU A 622 11.99 -2.94 -2.99
C GLU A 622 12.43 -3.01 -1.52
N ASP A 623 11.78 -3.81 -0.66
CA ASP A 623 12.04 -3.77 0.78
C ASP A 623 12.27 -5.14 1.43
N ILE A 624 12.59 -5.11 2.72
CA ILE A 624 12.79 -6.31 3.54
C ILE A 624 11.47 -7.05 3.73
N VAL A 625 11.53 -8.37 3.62
CA VAL A 625 10.44 -9.32 3.87
C VAL A 625 10.92 -10.35 4.90
N LEU A 626 10.04 -10.69 5.85
CA LEU A 626 10.26 -11.72 6.85
C LEU A 626 9.60 -13.03 6.39
N PHE A 627 10.30 -14.15 6.52
CA PHE A 627 9.83 -15.48 6.16
C PHE A 627 9.93 -16.42 7.37
N ASP A 628 9.12 -17.48 7.37
CA ASP A 628 9.18 -18.58 8.34
C ASP A 628 9.36 -19.92 7.61
N GLU A 629 10.56 -20.51 7.66
CA GLU A 629 10.92 -21.69 6.85
C GLU A 629 10.06 -22.93 7.17
N GLU A 630 9.58 -23.02 8.41
CA GLU A 630 8.76 -24.12 8.93
C GLU A 630 7.25 -23.90 8.71
N SER A 631 6.88 -22.75 8.13
CA SER A 631 5.48 -22.41 7.93
C SER A 631 4.83 -23.27 6.87
N THR A 632 3.72 -23.93 7.23
CA THR A 632 2.87 -24.75 6.36
C THR A 632 1.41 -24.32 6.40
N TYR A 633 0.64 -24.74 5.39
CA TYR A 633 -0.81 -24.64 5.34
C TYR A 633 -1.42 -25.83 4.61
N SER A 634 -2.62 -26.24 5.00
CA SER A 634 -3.33 -27.30 4.29
C SER A 634 -4.11 -26.73 3.11
N SER A 635 -3.87 -27.27 1.91
CA SER A 635 -4.60 -26.94 0.69
C SER A 635 -5.39 -28.15 0.20
N TYR A 636 -6.59 -27.93 -0.36
CA TYR A 636 -7.36 -29.01 -0.96
C TYR A 636 -6.91 -29.25 -2.39
N ASN A 637 -6.36 -30.44 -2.65
CA ASN A 637 -5.97 -30.86 -3.98
C ASN A 637 -7.18 -31.49 -4.69
N TYR A 638 -7.65 -30.83 -5.76
CA TYR A 638 -8.82 -31.27 -6.51
C TYR A 638 -8.57 -32.55 -7.34
N GLN A 639 -7.32 -32.83 -7.69
CA GLN A 639 -6.95 -34.03 -8.45
C GLN A 639 -6.95 -35.26 -7.54
N THR A 640 -6.32 -35.15 -6.37
CA THR A 640 -6.22 -36.24 -5.40
C THR A 640 -7.44 -36.33 -4.46
N LYS A 641 -8.30 -35.30 -4.46
CA LYS A 641 -9.44 -35.11 -3.55
C LYS A 641 -9.07 -35.18 -2.07
N LYS A 642 -7.86 -34.76 -1.73
CA LYS A 642 -7.30 -34.78 -0.36
C LYS A 642 -6.80 -33.41 0.05
N ASN A 643 -6.75 -33.18 1.36
CA ASN A 643 -5.99 -32.06 1.90
C ASN A 643 -4.52 -32.45 1.97
N GLU A 644 -3.65 -31.60 1.44
CA GLU A 644 -2.21 -31.78 1.44
C GLU A 644 -1.58 -30.58 2.16
N ASP A 645 -0.60 -30.84 3.02
CA ASP A 645 0.14 -29.79 3.69
C ASP A 645 1.24 -29.27 2.75
N MET A 646 1.19 -27.96 2.48
CA MET A 646 2.10 -27.25 1.59
C MET A 646 2.93 -26.26 2.40
N LYS A 647 4.16 -26.00 1.97
CA LYS A 647 4.93 -24.87 2.52
C LYS A 647 4.19 -23.56 2.28
N SER A 648 4.25 -22.66 3.23
CA SER A 648 3.59 -21.35 3.20
C SER A 648 4.60 -20.21 3.29
N LEU A 649 5.67 -20.38 4.07
CA LEU A 649 6.69 -19.37 4.38
C LEU A 649 6.18 -18.11 5.11
N MET A 650 4.90 -18.04 5.47
CA MET A 650 4.30 -16.90 6.16
C MET A 650 4.43 -17.03 7.69
N PRO A 651 5.07 -16.08 8.39
CA PRO A 651 5.19 -16.11 9.86
C PRO A 651 3.86 -15.99 10.59
N TYR A 652 3.82 -16.35 11.88
CA TYR A 652 2.62 -16.18 12.71
C TYR A 652 2.19 -14.72 12.83
N SER A 653 0.88 -14.53 12.96
CA SER A 653 0.24 -13.25 13.21
C SER A 653 0.71 -12.66 14.54
N GLY A 654 0.99 -11.36 14.56
CA GLY A 654 1.44 -10.65 15.75
C GLY A 654 2.94 -10.72 15.98
N ARG A 655 3.68 -11.55 15.23
CA ARG A 655 5.14 -11.54 15.22
C ARG A 655 5.64 -10.21 14.65
N TRP A 656 6.62 -9.60 15.31
CA TRP A 656 7.28 -8.41 14.79
C TRP A 656 8.80 -8.50 14.92
N VAL A 657 9.53 -7.79 14.05
CA VAL A 657 11.01 -7.78 14.02
C VAL A 657 11.53 -6.35 14.03
N ASN A 658 12.41 -6.02 14.98
CA ASN A 658 13.12 -4.76 15.09
C ASN A 658 14.29 -4.69 14.09
N LEU A 659 14.22 -3.75 13.15
CA LEU A 659 15.23 -3.50 12.12
C LEU A 659 16.24 -2.40 12.52
N GLY A 660 16.20 -1.98 13.78
CA GLY A 660 17.05 -0.94 14.35
C GLY A 660 16.62 0.49 14.01
N PRO A 661 17.36 1.48 14.56
CA PRO A 661 17.09 2.88 14.33
C PRO A 661 17.36 3.28 12.88
N SER A 662 16.71 4.36 12.47
CA SER A 662 16.96 5.05 11.21
C SER A 662 16.86 6.56 11.43
N LYS A 663 17.20 7.35 10.41
CA LYS A 663 17.06 8.82 10.46
C LYS A 663 15.62 9.30 10.69
N GLU A 664 14.64 8.44 10.46
CA GLU A 664 13.20 8.77 10.54
C GLU A 664 12.54 8.21 11.81
N GLY A 665 13.28 7.42 12.62
CA GLY A 665 12.74 6.68 13.77
C GLY A 665 13.17 5.21 13.77
N HIS A 666 12.63 4.43 14.71
CA HIS A 666 12.89 3.00 14.85
C HIS A 666 12.02 2.19 13.88
N ARG A 667 12.62 1.24 13.16
CA ARG A 667 11.95 0.50 12.08
C ARG A 667 11.56 -0.91 12.52
N TYR A 668 10.37 -1.35 12.13
CA TYR A 668 9.85 -2.69 12.44
C TYR A 668 9.15 -3.33 11.26
N LEU A 669 9.13 -4.66 11.24
CA LEU A 669 8.21 -5.46 10.43
C LEU A 669 7.14 -6.03 11.35
N LEU A 670 5.86 -5.91 10.99
CA LEU A 670 4.74 -6.49 11.71
C LEU A 670 4.00 -7.50 10.82
N CYS A 671 3.96 -8.76 11.24
CA CYS A 671 3.18 -9.81 10.59
C CYS A 671 1.71 -9.68 10.97
N ASN A 672 0.95 -8.94 10.16
CA ASN A 672 -0.49 -8.75 10.37
C ASN A 672 -1.31 -9.62 9.42
N ASN A 673 -1.53 -10.87 9.82
CA ASN A 673 -2.24 -11.89 9.04
C ASN A 673 -3.20 -12.71 9.94
N THR A 674 -3.80 -13.77 9.40
CA THR A 674 -4.74 -14.65 10.15
C THR A 674 -4.16 -16.02 10.50
N ARG A 675 -2.84 -16.22 10.37
CA ARG A 675 -2.16 -17.45 10.80
C ARG A 675 -1.81 -17.33 12.28
N TYR A 676 -2.60 -17.95 13.15
CA TYR A 676 -2.39 -17.95 14.59
C TYR A 676 -1.75 -19.25 15.06
N GLU A 677 -0.96 -19.18 16.13
CA GLU A 677 -0.40 -20.37 16.78
C GLU A 677 -1.51 -21.29 17.27
N GLY A 678 -1.35 -22.60 17.03
CA GLY A 678 -2.34 -23.61 17.43
C GLY A 678 -3.65 -23.60 16.64
N GLU A 679 -3.82 -22.72 15.65
CA GLU A 679 -5.01 -22.65 14.80
C GLU A 679 -4.71 -23.05 13.35
N ARG A 680 -5.70 -23.66 12.69
CA ARG A 680 -5.61 -23.94 11.25
C ARG A 680 -5.82 -22.65 10.44
N PHE A 681 -4.81 -22.30 9.65
CA PHE A 681 -4.89 -21.18 8.72
C PHE A 681 -5.71 -21.55 7.47
N ASN A 682 -6.52 -20.61 6.98
CA ASN A 682 -7.30 -20.76 5.76
C ASN A 682 -6.68 -19.92 4.64
N ALA A 683 -6.23 -20.58 3.55
CA ALA A 683 -5.66 -19.91 2.39
C ALA A 683 -6.61 -18.88 1.74
N MET A 684 -7.92 -19.01 1.95
CA MET A 684 -8.92 -18.00 1.54
C MET A 684 -8.85 -16.68 2.31
N ASP A 685 -8.00 -16.57 3.33
CA ASP A 685 -7.71 -15.30 4.00
C ASP A 685 -6.48 -14.59 3.40
N GLY A 686 -5.72 -15.30 2.55
CA GLY A 686 -4.60 -14.75 1.81
C GLY A 686 -3.29 -14.69 2.62
N PHE A 687 -2.19 -14.40 1.91
CA PHE A 687 -0.83 -14.46 2.46
C PHE A 687 -0.16 -13.08 2.46
N PRO A 688 -0.64 -12.08 3.23
CA PRO A 688 -0.08 -10.73 3.17
C PRO A 688 1.38 -10.71 3.66
N PHE A 689 2.22 -9.90 3.00
CA PHE A 689 3.57 -9.62 3.50
C PHE A 689 3.52 -8.76 4.77
N PRO A 690 4.58 -8.77 5.60
CA PRO A 690 4.64 -7.93 6.78
C PRO A 690 4.49 -6.44 6.44
N VAL A 691 3.77 -5.72 7.30
CA VAL A 691 3.62 -4.27 7.26
C VAL A 691 4.88 -3.63 7.84
N LYS A 692 5.36 -2.57 7.21
CA LYS A 692 6.56 -1.86 7.67
C LYS A 692 6.15 -0.70 8.55
N LEU A 693 6.72 -0.61 9.74
CA LEU A 693 6.46 0.44 10.70
C LEU A 693 7.72 1.28 10.90
N THR A 694 7.55 2.59 11.05
CA THR A 694 8.59 3.49 11.57
C THR A 694 8.00 4.33 12.69
N ILE A 695 8.57 4.24 13.88
CA ILE A 695 8.06 4.88 15.09
C ILE A 695 9.02 5.98 15.51
N ALA A 696 8.50 7.19 15.69
CA ALA A 696 9.23 8.36 16.15
C ALA A 696 8.40 9.18 17.14
N CYS A 697 9.06 9.93 18.02
CA CYS A 697 8.42 10.88 18.94
C CYS A 697 9.00 12.28 18.69
N PRO A 698 8.58 13.01 17.65
CA PRO A 698 9.23 14.25 17.22
C PRO A 698 9.22 15.39 18.25
N ASN A 699 8.26 15.40 19.18
CA ASN A 699 8.14 16.47 20.17
C ASN A 699 8.93 16.19 21.47
N ARG A 700 9.62 15.05 21.56
CA ARG A 700 10.53 14.71 22.66
C ARG A 700 11.85 14.22 22.09
N ASN A 701 12.95 14.57 22.72
CA ASN A 701 14.28 14.16 22.26
C ASN A 701 14.74 12.82 22.87
N ASP A 702 13.94 12.24 23.77
CA ASP A 702 14.27 11.01 24.49
C ASP A 702 14.07 9.77 23.62
N GLU A 703 14.84 8.72 23.93
CA GLU A 703 14.60 7.39 23.36
C GLU A 703 13.22 6.88 23.79
N ILE A 704 12.51 6.20 22.88
CA ILE A 704 11.19 5.67 23.19
C ILE A 704 11.35 4.34 23.90
N ASP A 705 10.80 4.23 25.10
CA ASP A 705 10.87 3.00 25.89
C ASP A 705 10.30 1.78 25.12
N THR A 706 10.97 0.64 25.22
CA THR A 706 10.55 -0.63 24.58
C THR A 706 9.09 -1.01 24.88
N PRO A 707 8.57 -0.90 26.12
CA PRO A 707 7.15 -1.14 26.39
C PRO A 707 6.21 -0.20 25.63
N VAL A 708 6.59 1.06 25.42
CA VAL A 708 5.79 2.01 24.65
C VAL A 708 5.79 1.63 23.17
N ILE A 709 6.95 1.24 22.63
CA ILE A 709 7.05 0.70 21.26
C ILE A 709 6.13 -0.51 21.07
N GLN A 710 6.16 -1.48 22.00
CA GLN A 710 5.28 -2.64 21.96
C GLN A 710 3.80 -2.22 21.94
N GLN A 711 3.39 -1.26 22.78
CA GLN A 711 2.02 -0.77 22.80
C GLN A 711 1.60 -0.12 21.47
N LEU A 712 2.49 0.63 20.83
CA LEU A 712 2.23 1.24 19.52
C LEU A 712 2.10 0.18 18.41
N ILE A 713 2.93 -0.86 18.44
CA ILE A 713 2.82 -2.00 17.50
C ILE A 713 1.53 -2.80 17.75
N ASP A 714 1.20 -3.08 19.02
CA ASP A 714 -0.05 -3.72 19.43
C ASP A 714 -1.27 -2.92 18.95
N GLN A 715 -1.22 -1.59 19.05
CA GLN A 715 -2.28 -0.70 18.57
C GLN A 715 -2.48 -0.80 17.05
N VAL A 716 -1.39 -0.77 16.27
CA VAL A 716 -1.47 -0.98 14.80
C VAL A 716 -2.08 -2.35 14.47
N TYR A 717 -1.68 -3.39 15.20
CA TYR A 717 -2.21 -4.75 15.06
C TYR A 717 -3.70 -4.81 15.42
N GLN A 718 -4.13 -4.16 16.49
CA GLN A 718 -5.52 -4.10 16.93
C GLN A 718 -6.42 -3.41 15.92
N PHE A 719 -6.02 -2.22 15.46
CA PHE A 719 -6.84 -1.40 14.58
C PHE A 719 -7.08 -2.04 13.21
N SER A 720 -6.39 -3.13 12.83
CA SER A 720 -6.70 -3.89 11.62
C SER A 720 -7.86 -4.89 11.78
N ARG A 721 -8.35 -5.08 13.02
CA ARG A 721 -9.43 -6.02 13.36
C ARG A 721 -10.81 -5.38 13.49
N ILE A 722 -10.88 -4.05 13.52
CA ILE A 722 -12.12 -3.24 13.59
C ILE A 722 -12.57 -2.72 12.22
N TYR A 723 -12.29 -3.49 11.17
CA TYR A 723 -12.67 -3.16 9.80
C TYR A 723 -14.16 -3.46 9.52
N TRP A 724 -15.03 -2.47 9.71
CA TRP A 724 -16.49 -2.60 9.62
C TRP A 724 -17.07 -2.60 8.19
N LYS A 725 -16.24 -2.87 7.18
CA LYS A 725 -16.72 -3.14 5.81
C LYS A 725 -16.82 -4.64 5.53
N SER A 726 -16.18 -5.48 6.34
CA SER A 726 -16.17 -6.93 6.16
C SER A 726 -15.94 -7.65 7.47
N VAL A 727 -16.62 -8.78 7.66
CA VAL A 727 -16.34 -9.72 8.77
C VAL A 727 -15.04 -10.52 8.56
N LYS A 728 -14.34 -10.31 7.43
CA LYS A 728 -12.97 -10.80 7.24
C LYS A 728 -11.95 -9.75 7.67
N GLN A 729 -10.97 -10.20 8.45
CA GLN A 729 -9.84 -9.39 8.89
C GLN A 729 -9.04 -8.84 7.71
N GLN A 730 -8.47 -7.64 7.89
CA GLN A 730 -7.58 -7.00 6.93
C GLN A 730 -6.16 -6.91 7.51
N GLY A 731 -5.15 -6.89 6.63
CA GLY A 731 -3.75 -6.74 7.03
C GLY A 731 -3.34 -5.29 7.35
N LEU A 732 -4.24 -4.31 7.21
CA LEU A 732 -3.96 -2.89 7.43
C LEU A 732 -4.97 -2.28 8.43
N PRO A 733 -4.54 -1.35 9.29
CA PRO A 733 -5.41 -0.73 10.27
C PRO A 733 -6.44 0.22 9.64
N VAL A 734 -7.60 0.34 10.28
CA VAL A 734 -8.67 1.26 9.85
C VAL A 734 -8.23 2.73 9.85
N THR A 735 -7.27 3.09 10.70
CA THR A 735 -6.63 4.42 10.71
C THR A 735 -5.95 4.78 9.40
N ILE A 736 -5.66 3.82 8.53
CA ILE A 736 -5.13 4.05 7.17
C ILE A 736 -6.21 3.79 6.13
N LYS A 737 -7.01 2.74 6.32
CA LYS A 737 -8.00 2.30 5.33
C LYS A 737 -9.21 3.22 5.20
N TYR A 738 -9.73 3.74 6.30
CA TYR A 738 -10.89 4.64 6.26
C TYR A 738 -10.55 5.99 5.61
N PRO A 739 -9.43 6.66 5.96
CA PRO A 739 -8.98 7.82 5.21
C PRO A 739 -8.75 7.57 3.72
N GLU A 740 -8.15 6.42 3.36
CA GLU A 740 -7.94 6.04 1.95
C GLU A 740 -9.28 5.94 1.19
N MET A 741 -10.34 5.39 1.80
CA MET A 741 -11.66 5.26 1.17
C MET A 741 -12.37 6.60 0.96
N ILE A 742 -12.34 7.50 1.95
CA ILE A 742 -12.91 8.85 1.77
C ILE A 742 -12.16 9.58 0.66
N ALA A 743 -10.83 9.55 0.69
CA ALA A 743 -10.00 10.24 -0.29
C ALA A 743 -10.21 9.71 -1.73
N GLU A 744 -10.65 8.46 -1.89
CA GLU A 744 -11.06 7.89 -3.17
C GLU A 744 -12.44 8.40 -3.62
N ILE A 745 -13.40 8.57 -2.71
CA ILE A 745 -14.80 8.91 -3.06
C ILE A 745 -15.00 10.41 -3.31
N MET A 746 -14.48 11.25 -2.41
CA MET A 746 -14.71 12.69 -2.42
C MET A 746 -14.39 13.44 -3.73
N PRO A 747 -13.32 13.11 -4.49
CA PRO A 747 -13.07 13.79 -5.77
C PRO A 747 -14.19 13.64 -6.81
N HIS A 748 -15.07 12.66 -6.64
CA HIS A 748 -16.20 12.42 -7.54
C HIS A 748 -17.47 13.19 -7.15
N PHE A 749 -17.47 13.89 -6.00
CA PHE A 749 -18.62 14.67 -5.54
C PHE A 749 -18.55 16.09 -6.08
N THR A 750 -19.68 16.61 -6.57
CA THR A 750 -19.75 18.02 -7.00
C THR A 750 -19.80 18.98 -5.81
N ASP A 751 -20.47 18.60 -4.74
CA ASP A 751 -20.54 19.37 -3.50
C ASP A 751 -19.67 18.70 -2.43
N LYS A 752 -18.53 19.33 -2.14
CA LYS A 752 -17.54 18.86 -1.16
C LYS A 752 -18.02 19.01 0.29
N THR A 753 -19.12 19.72 0.52
CA THR A 753 -19.67 20.01 1.85
C THR A 753 -20.85 19.12 2.25
N VAL A 754 -21.32 18.26 1.32
CA VAL A 754 -22.49 17.36 1.46
C VAL A 754 -22.56 16.62 2.77
N TYR A 755 -21.45 16.36 3.44
CA TYR A 755 -21.41 15.63 4.70
C TYR A 755 -20.31 16.15 5.65
N THR A 756 -20.44 17.40 6.11
CA THR A 756 -19.51 18.03 7.06
C THR A 756 -19.86 17.83 8.53
N GLU A 757 -21.07 17.32 8.82
CA GLU A 757 -21.51 17.01 10.18
C GLU A 757 -21.85 15.51 10.28
N SER A 758 -20.99 14.67 10.85
CA SER A 758 -21.42 13.40 11.46
C SER A 758 -20.28 12.55 12.03
N ASN A 759 -20.59 11.96 13.19
CA ASN A 759 -19.83 10.88 13.83
C ASN A 759 -20.13 9.52 13.17
N CYS A 760 -20.32 9.46 11.84
CA CYS A 760 -20.72 8.23 11.15
C CYS A 760 -19.84 7.90 9.93
N LEU A 761 -19.81 6.62 9.56
CA LEU A 761 -18.91 6.09 8.53
C LEU A 761 -19.65 5.84 7.22
N TRP A 762 -20.30 6.88 6.68
CA TRP A 762 -21.14 6.85 5.47
C TRP A 762 -20.43 6.27 4.22
N PHE A 763 -19.11 6.36 4.17
CA PHE A 763 -18.29 5.99 3.01
C PHE A 763 -18.07 4.47 2.87
N LEU A 764 -18.35 3.66 3.90
CA LEU A 764 -18.06 2.23 3.93
C LEU A 764 -18.68 1.43 2.78
#